data_AF-K0DMW6-F1
#
_entry.id   AF-K0DMW6-F1
#
_cell.length_a   1.000
_cell.length_b   1.000
_cell.length_c   1.000
_cell.angle_alpha   90.00
_cell.angle_beta   90.00
_cell.angle_gamma   90.00
#
_symmetry.space_group_name_H-M   'P 1'
#
loop_
_entity.id
_entity.type
_entity.pdbx_description
1 polymer ?
#
loop_
_entity_poly.entity_id
_entity_poly.type
_entity_poly.pdbx_seq_one_letter_code
_entity_poly.pdbx_strand_id
1 'polypeptide(L)'
;MAIRFKARVLLELGAELISSDPIALYELVKNSLDAKASRVEVRVTVVLGRTEFLRVRSQLSQRQNRSVKKGNTAGPTFDEVRDILVGSFEDSAPDELKQQFLDAMEKETGTDWTGRLDAVYAQSNSIQILDNGSGMSFEDLSSVYLTIGTPNRLLEKQRTPSASSPATTVLGEKGIGRLSAMRLGDLLAVRSTQSGSANWSALNIDWSILRRDPDLDIEDFPVEPEVGDRKGDHSVRGTSITIRGLSSDWDHAKLVGLVQTDFAKLVDPFRVDGPRPDIRLWFNDQRVVTPAFQLAKLTFAHAVCKASLSYQPVEFDGDVVLDDDGEVELEPVLAGTVEYKLYGRSKRFELRGAHLYSALAVKPGRKKVKANTRLLLGANVRQGVMDLGPFEMEAYWYNRQRLRNDKTPDLPELLSWLASWGGGLLLYRDGFRVYPYAEVRDDWLDLDGLALGSSGYKMNRKQLVGAVRINTAKNPFLQDQTNREGLRDSDEKSALIHLLRHTLLTEFKTFLDSCEADVTESAVKEFPRLDKRFDEAQRDAVEKAKRLRTRVAKEDVAVVNGLLDRMQDIALAWERAKLAVKNYENEMDQYVHLAGVGLMTEFVFHELGRISTSALKTLGEYKGTGPERAQMRTLREQLKSLDKRIRILDPLATPGRQRKELVDLTSVLEEIVEAHQAQFERHGVKAEIVFRGAREPLAINVVKGQLIQIFENFIANSVYWLKQEMMLRAFDPKISIVVDTRNRKVEVIDNGPGISAERGEEVFDAFVSTKPPGEGRGLGLFIARKLADYNGLTIELLEPGSDRRHHGFTVRFGDAK
;
A
#
# COMPACT_ATOMS: atom_id res chain seq x y z
N MET A 1 35.46 48.39 18.78
CA MET A 1 35.02 48.20 17.38
C MET A 1 33.76 47.36 17.43
N ALA A 2 32.60 47.91 17.06
CA ALA A 2 31.36 47.15 17.01
C ALA A 2 31.25 46.47 15.63
N ILE A 3 30.79 45.22 15.59
CA ILE A 3 30.49 44.53 14.33
C ILE A 3 29.24 45.21 13.76
N ARG A 4 29.33 45.77 12.55
CA ARG A 4 28.19 46.30 11.79
C ARG A 4 27.78 45.31 10.72
N PHE A 5 26.48 45.09 10.57
CA PHE A 5 25.92 44.22 9.53
C PHE A 5 25.46 45.07 8.34
N LYS A 6 25.97 44.76 7.16
CA LYS A 6 25.56 45.38 5.89
C LYS A 6 24.33 44.68 5.31
N ALA A 7 23.56 45.38 4.49
CA ALA A 7 22.41 44.85 3.74
C ALA A 7 22.73 43.55 2.99
N ARG A 8 23.94 43.45 2.41
CA ARG A 8 24.42 42.22 1.75
C ARG A 8 24.36 40.98 2.65
N VAL A 9 24.64 41.10 3.96
CA VAL A 9 24.59 39.96 4.88
C VAL A 9 23.16 39.42 5.00
N LEU A 10 22.17 40.31 5.06
CA LEU A 10 20.76 39.91 5.12
C LEU A 10 20.29 39.27 3.82
N LEU A 11 20.75 39.78 2.67
CA LEU A 11 20.49 39.19 1.36
C LEU A 11 21.04 37.75 1.24
N GLU A 12 22.29 37.54 1.64
CA GLU A 12 22.92 36.21 1.63
C GLU A 12 22.22 35.25 2.60
N LEU A 13 21.86 35.72 3.81
CA LEU A 13 21.08 34.93 4.75
C LEU A 13 19.72 34.54 4.17
N GLY A 14 18.99 35.47 3.55
CA GLY A 14 17.70 35.17 2.91
C GLY A 14 17.82 34.15 1.78
N ALA A 15 18.88 34.24 0.96
CA ALA A 15 19.12 33.33 -0.16
C ALA A 15 19.52 31.91 0.29
N GLU A 16 20.34 31.78 1.34
CA GLU A 16 20.82 30.49 1.86
C GLU A 16 19.79 29.75 2.73
N LEU A 17 18.90 30.49 3.42
CA LEU A 17 17.98 29.89 4.39
C LEU A 17 16.73 29.29 3.75
N ILE A 18 16.42 29.66 2.51
CA ILE A 18 15.20 29.25 1.81
C ILE A 18 15.53 28.91 0.36
N SER A 19 15.68 27.60 0.11
CA SER A 19 16.24 27.09 -1.14
C SER A 19 15.28 27.12 -2.34
N SER A 20 13.96 27.25 -2.10
CA SER A 20 12.97 27.24 -3.20
C SER A 20 11.68 27.98 -2.87
N ASP A 21 10.97 28.44 -3.92
CA ASP A 21 9.67 29.12 -3.78
C ASP A 21 8.60 28.24 -3.10
N PRO A 22 8.52 26.91 -3.38
CA PRO A 22 7.64 26.00 -2.64
C PRO A 22 7.89 26.00 -1.14
N ILE A 23 9.15 25.91 -0.73
CA ILE A 23 9.54 25.94 0.70
C ILE A 23 9.20 27.29 1.32
N ALA A 24 9.43 28.39 0.59
CA ALA A 24 9.07 29.73 1.04
C ALA A 24 7.57 29.85 1.34
N LEU A 25 6.72 29.41 0.40
CA LEU A 25 5.26 29.45 0.57
C LEU A 25 4.79 28.49 1.68
N TYR A 26 5.38 27.29 1.74
CA TYR A 26 5.14 26.30 2.79
C TYR A 26 5.36 26.90 4.18
N GLU A 27 6.47 27.60 4.39
CA GLU A 27 6.80 28.21 5.68
C GLU A 27 5.84 29.34 6.08
N LEU A 28 5.37 30.14 5.12
CA LEU A 28 4.36 31.17 5.39
C LEU A 28 3.02 30.56 5.84
N VAL A 29 2.61 29.46 5.20
CA VAL A 29 1.40 28.73 5.61
C VAL A 29 1.63 28.05 6.97
N LYS A 30 2.76 27.40 7.20
CA LYS A 30 3.10 26.80 8.50
C LYS A 30 3.07 27.83 9.63
N ASN A 31 3.62 29.02 9.43
CA ASN A 31 3.57 30.11 10.41
C ASN A 31 2.14 30.49 10.78
N SER A 32 1.22 30.45 9.82
CA SER A 32 -0.21 30.67 10.06
C SER A 32 -0.79 29.60 10.99
N LEU A 33 -0.39 28.34 10.80
CA LEU A 33 -0.82 27.20 11.62
C LEU A 33 -0.20 27.23 13.01
N ASP A 34 1.07 27.62 13.13
CA ASP A 34 1.74 27.86 14.42
C ASP A 34 1.02 28.98 15.22
N ALA A 35 0.45 29.97 14.52
CA ALA A 35 -0.42 31.00 15.09
C ALA A 35 -1.85 30.49 15.41
N LYS A 36 -2.06 29.16 15.42
CA LYS A 36 -3.34 28.49 15.71
C LYS A 36 -4.47 28.89 14.75
N ALA A 37 -4.15 29.19 13.50
CA ALA A 37 -5.16 29.42 12.47
C ALA A 37 -5.92 28.11 12.19
N SER A 38 -7.26 28.21 12.15
CA SER A 38 -8.13 27.11 11.74
C SER A 38 -8.38 27.13 10.22
N ARG A 39 -8.22 28.30 9.60
CA ARG A 39 -8.31 28.52 8.16
C ARG A 39 -7.13 29.35 7.67
N VAL A 40 -6.55 28.93 6.55
CA VAL A 40 -5.52 29.66 5.82
C VAL A 40 -5.92 29.74 4.35
N GLU A 41 -5.92 30.94 3.79
CA GLU A 41 -6.18 31.19 2.37
C GLU A 41 -4.91 31.67 1.68
N VAL A 42 -4.53 31.02 0.58
CA VAL A 42 -3.43 31.44 -0.27
C VAL A 42 -3.97 31.85 -1.63
N ARG A 43 -3.82 33.11 -2.00
CA ARG A 43 -4.29 33.65 -3.28
C ARG A 43 -3.10 34.12 -4.11
N VAL A 44 -2.92 33.50 -5.26
CA VAL A 44 -1.90 33.89 -6.23
C VAL A 44 -2.61 34.61 -7.37
N THR A 45 -2.24 35.87 -7.60
CA THR A 45 -2.79 36.71 -8.67
C THR A 45 -1.65 37.10 -9.60
N VAL A 46 -1.77 36.73 -10.86
CA VAL A 46 -0.76 37.00 -11.89
C VAL A 46 -1.47 37.49 -13.14
N VAL A 47 -1.23 38.74 -13.51
CA VAL A 47 -1.69 39.36 -14.77
C VAL A 47 -0.62 39.22 -15.85
N LEU A 48 0.65 39.39 -15.48
CA LEU A 48 1.80 39.27 -16.38
C LEU A 48 2.88 38.44 -15.69
N GLY A 49 3.23 37.28 -16.25
CA GLY A 49 4.29 36.41 -15.72
C GLY A 49 5.66 37.09 -15.67
N ARG A 50 6.57 36.61 -14.83
CA ARG A 50 7.92 37.19 -14.67
C ARG A 50 8.75 37.08 -15.95
N THR A 51 8.73 35.93 -16.62
CA THR A 51 9.46 35.74 -17.89
C THR A 51 8.93 36.67 -18.97
N GLU A 52 7.60 36.76 -19.08
CA GLU A 52 6.94 37.65 -20.04
C GLU A 52 7.19 39.13 -19.72
N PHE A 53 7.14 39.52 -18.45
CA PHE A 53 7.55 40.85 -18.00
C PHE A 53 8.97 41.21 -18.42
N LEU A 54 9.95 40.33 -18.18
CA LEU A 54 11.34 40.57 -18.59
C LEU A 54 11.47 40.69 -20.12
N ARG A 55 10.71 39.88 -20.87
CA ARG A 55 10.62 39.95 -22.33
C ARG A 55 10.08 41.29 -22.81
N VAL A 56 8.91 41.71 -22.31
CA VAL A 56 8.28 42.99 -22.66
C VAL A 56 9.19 44.15 -22.26
N ARG A 57 9.74 44.16 -21.04
CA ARG A 57 10.66 45.19 -20.56
C ARG A 57 11.88 45.34 -21.48
N SER A 58 12.47 44.23 -21.92
CA SER A 58 13.59 44.24 -22.87
C SER A 58 13.18 44.82 -24.23
N GLN A 59 12.02 44.43 -24.76
CA GLN A 59 11.50 44.97 -26.02
C GLN A 59 11.25 46.49 -25.93
N LEU A 60 10.67 46.97 -24.84
CA LEU A 60 10.43 48.40 -24.61
C LEU A 60 11.73 49.17 -24.51
N SER A 61 12.70 48.67 -23.73
CA SER A 61 14.03 49.29 -23.61
C SER A 61 14.74 49.38 -24.95
N GLN A 62 14.69 48.33 -25.78
CA GLN A 62 15.28 48.35 -27.13
C GLN A 62 14.60 49.36 -28.06
N ARG A 63 13.26 49.46 -28.02
CA ARG A 63 12.50 50.42 -28.82
C ARG A 63 12.78 51.86 -28.41
N GLN A 64 12.83 52.14 -27.09
CA GLN A 64 13.22 53.45 -26.56
C GLN A 64 14.65 53.82 -27.01
N ASN A 65 15.61 52.92 -26.87
CA ASN A 65 17.01 53.15 -27.28
C ASN A 65 17.17 53.36 -28.80
N ARG A 66 16.35 52.68 -29.63
CA ARG A 66 16.34 52.87 -31.09
C ARG A 66 15.73 54.21 -31.51
N SER A 67 14.68 54.69 -30.83
CA SER A 67 14.10 56.02 -31.08
C SER A 67 15.10 57.13 -30.77
N VAL A 68 15.78 57.04 -29.62
CA VAL A 68 16.81 58.01 -29.20
C VAL A 68 17.96 58.08 -30.23
N LYS A 69 18.41 56.93 -30.77
CA LYS A 69 19.46 56.89 -31.82
C LYS A 69 19.03 57.45 -33.17
N LYS A 70 17.74 57.49 -33.49
CA LYS A 70 17.21 58.03 -34.75
C LYS A 70 16.85 59.53 -34.69
N GLY A 71 17.15 60.21 -33.58
CA GLY A 71 16.81 61.62 -33.39
C GLY A 71 15.32 61.88 -33.19
N ASN A 72 14.52 60.82 -32.99
CA ASN A 72 13.09 60.92 -32.75
C ASN A 72 12.85 60.92 -31.24
N THR A 73 12.28 62.00 -30.70
CA THR A 73 12.02 62.16 -29.25
C THR A 73 10.80 61.37 -28.76
N ALA A 74 9.97 60.85 -29.68
CA ALA A 74 8.86 59.98 -29.35
C ALA A 74 9.33 58.52 -29.19
N GLY A 75 9.22 57.99 -27.97
CA GLY A 75 9.30 56.54 -27.73
C GLY A 75 8.11 55.79 -28.36
N PRO A 76 7.93 54.48 -28.08
CA PRO A 76 6.76 53.76 -28.55
C PRO A 76 5.47 54.41 -28.05
N THR A 77 4.40 54.39 -28.87
CA THR A 77 3.08 54.91 -28.47
C THR A 77 2.40 53.95 -27.50
N PHE A 78 1.41 54.43 -26.74
CA PHE A 78 0.65 53.54 -25.85
C PHE A 78 -0.03 52.40 -26.63
N ASP A 79 -0.56 52.64 -27.82
CA ASP A 79 -1.13 51.58 -28.66
C ASP A 79 -0.11 50.48 -28.98
N GLU A 80 1.13 50.85 -29.33
CA GLU A 80 2.20 49.87 -29.57
C GLU A 80 2.58 49.09 -28.30
N VAL A 81 2.54 49.74 -27.13
CA VAL A 81 2.81 49.09 -25.83
C VAL A 81 1.66 48.16 -25.46
N ARG A 82 0.42 48.59 -25.64
CA ARG A 82 -0.79 47.80 -25.38
C ARG A 82 -0.80 46.53 -26.21
N ASP A 83 -0.49 46.61 -27.49
CA ASP A 83 -0.48 45.44 -28.38
C ASP A 83 0.54 44.38 -27.94
N ILE A 84 1.70 44.80 -27.43
CA ILE A 84 2.71 43.88 -26.85
C ILE A 84 2.19 43.26 -25.55
N LEU A 85 1.55 44.05 -24.68
CA LEU A 85 1.07 43.62 -23.37
C LEU A 85 -0.10 42.64 -23.46
N VAL A 86 -1.11 42.94 -24.28
CA VAL A 86 -2.31 42.11 -24.44
C VAL A 86 -1.94 40.69 -24.89
N GLY A 87 -0.96 40.55 -25.79
CA GLY A 87 -0.45 39.24 -26.21
C GLY A 87 0.50 38.55 -25.23
N SER A 88 0.82 39.19 -24.10
CA SER A 88 1.74 38.66 -23.07
C SER A 88 1.06 38.42 -21.73
N PHE A 89 -0.20 38.82 -21.56
CA PHE A 89 -0.93 38.59 -20.31
C PHE A 89 -1.20 37.11 -20.08
N GLU A 90 -1.26 36.74 -18.80
CA GLU A 90 -1.65 35.42 -18.36
C GLU A 90 -3.11 35.15 -18.76
N ASP A 91 -3.34 34.04 -19.47
CA ASP A 91 -4.66 33.73 -20.05
C ASP A 91 -5.75 33.69 -18.98
N SER A 92 -5.44 33.07 -17.85
CA SER A 92 -6.35 32.90 -16.72
C SER A 92 -6.62 34.18 -15.91
N ALA A 93 -5.87 35.27 -16.15
CA ALA A 93 -6.06 36.50 -15.39
C ALA A 93 -7.44 37.13 -15.69
N PRO A 94 -8.20 37.59 -14.67
CA PRO A 94 -9.48 38.26 -14.88
C PRO A 94 -9.35 39.46 -15.82
N ASP A 95 -10.31 39.64 -16.72
CA ASP A 95 -10.30 40.75 -17.68
C ASP A 95 -10.30 42.11 -16.99
N GLU A 96 -10.95 42.23 -15.83
CA GLU A 96 -10.90 43.44 -14.99
C GLU A 96 -9.47 43.80 -14.57
N LEU A 97 -8.66 42.81 -14.15
CA LEU A 97 -7.28 43.05 -13.76
C LEU A 97 -6.37 43.35 -14.97
N LYS A 98 -6.63 42.72 -16.13
CA LYS A 98 -5.95 43.06 -17.38
C LYS A 98 -6.23 44.51 -17.79
N GLN A 99 -7.48 44.97 -17.68
CA GLN A 99 -7.84 46.37 -17.96
C GLN A 99 -7.21 47.32 -16.95
N GLN A 100 -7.28 47.03 -15.64
CA GLN A 100 -6.61 47.84 -14.62
C GLN A 100 -5.10 47.97 -14.86
N PHE A 101 -4.45 46.92 -15.34
CA PHE A 101 -3.04 46.95 -15.73
C PHE A 101 -2.80 47.92 -16.89
N LEU A 102 -3.62 47.85 -17.94
CA LEU A 102 -3.53 48.74 -19.10
C LEU A 102 -3.81 50.19 -18.73
N ASP A 103 -4.85 50.45 -17.96
CA ASP A 103 -5.22 51.78 -17.46
C ASP A 103 -4.07 52.38 -16.63
N ALA A 104 -3.43 51.59 -15.78
CA ALA A 104 -2.28 52.02 -14.99
C ALA A 104 -1.07 52.35 -15.88
N MET A 105 -0.86 51.63 -16.97
CA MET A 105 0.18 51.94 -17.96
C MET A 105 -0.11 53.23 -18.75
N GLU A 106 -1.39 53.53 -19.03
CA GLU A 106 -1.81 54.74 -19.77
C GLU A 106 -1.76 56.01 -18.92
N LYS A 107 -2.14 55.91 -17.63
CA LYS A 107 -2.42 57.05 -16.74
C LYS A 107 -1.24 57.99 -16.50
N GLU A 108 0.00 57.51 -16.61
CA GLU A 108 1.19 58.34 -16.40
C GLU A 108 1.64 59.07 -17.68
N THR A 109 1.94 60.37 -17.56
CA THR A 109 2.44 61.20 -18.66
C THR A 109 3.97 61.14 -18.76
N GLY A 110 4.55 60.89 -19.95
CA GLY A 110 6.01 60.73 -20.15
C GLY A 110 6.41 59.53 -21.02
N THR A 111 7.72 59.32 -21.22
CA THR A 111 8.27 58.30 -22.15
C THR A 111 8.99 57.12 -21.49
N ASP A 112 9.08 57.07 -20.15
CA ASP A 112 9.70 55.94 -19.43
C ASP A 112 8.72 54.76 -19.25
N TRP A 113 8.54 54.00 -20.32
CA TRP A 113 7.71 52.81 -20.32
C TRP A 113 8.26 51.67 -19.47
N THR A 114 9.59 51.60 -19.31
CA THR A 114 10.25 50.56 -18.52
C THR A 114 10.04 50.76 -17.02
N GLY A 115 10.22 51.98 -16.50
CA GLY A 115 9.96 52.29 -15.10
C GLY A 115 8.48 52.11 -14.73
N ARG A 116 7.57 52.48 -15.64
CA ARG A 116 6.13 52.20 -15.50
C ARG A 116 5.82 50.73 -15.45
N LEU A 117 6.35 49.97 -16.40
CA LEU A 117 6.12 48.52 -16.44
C LEU A 117 6.62 47.88 -15.14
N ASP A 118 7.79 48.29 -14.63
CA ASP A 118 8.33 47.82 -13.36
C ASP A 118 7.37 48.12 -12.18
N ALA A 119 6.83 49.34 -12.11
CA ALA A 119 5.88 49.75 -11.07
C ALA A 119 4.52 49.03 -11.17
N VAL A 120 3.93 48.97 -12.36
CA VAL A 120 2.63 48.31 -12.60
C VAL A 120 2.74 46.80 -12.39
N TYR A 121 3.82 46.17 -12.85
CA TYR A 121 4.11 44.75 -12.58
C TYR A 121 4.17 44.47 -11.08
N ALA A 122 4.85 45.33 -10.32
CA ALA A 122 5.00 45.14 -8.89
C ALA A 122 3.66 45.20 -8.15
N GLN A 123 2.70 46.04 -8.59
CA GLN A 123 1.39 46.16 -7.95
C GLN A 123 0.35 45.15 -8.42
N SER A 124 0.44 44.70 -9.68
CA SER A 124 -0.59 43.87 -10.32
C SER A 124 -0.42 42.37 -10.08
N ASN A 125 0.80 41.93 -9.72
CA ASN A 125 1.09 40.52 -9.45
C ASN A 125 1.36 40.33 -7.95
N SER A 126 0.68 39.39 -7.31
CA SER A 126 0.82 39.16 -5.87
C SER A 126 0.58 37.73 -5.41
N ILE A 127 1.17 37.39 -4.26
CA ILE A 127 0.85 36.21 -3.46
C ILE A 127 0.35 36.71 -2.11
N GLN A 128 -0.89 36.38 -1.77
CA GLN A 128 -1.51 36.73 -0.51
C GLN A 128 -1.73 35.50 0.35
N ILE A 129 -1.35 35.56 1.62
CA ILE A 129 -1.63 34.55 2.65
C ILE A 129 -2.51 35.23 3.70
N LEU A 130 -3.71 34.70 3.91
CA LEU A 130 -4.65 35.19 4.92
C LEU A 130 -4.91 34.09 5.95
N ASP A 131 -4.84 34.41 7.22
CA ASP A 131 -5.13 33.49 8.32
C ASP A 131 -6.08 34.10 9.35
N ASN A 132 -6.75 33.23 10.11
CA ASN A 132 -7.62 33.61 11.23
C ASN A 132 -7.03 33.21 12.60
N GLY A 133 -5.70 33.14 12.68
CA GLY A 133 -4.94 32.79 13.87
C GLY A 133 -4.96 33.88 14.93
N SER A 134 -4.00 33.82 15.86
CA SER A 134 -3.90 34.76 16.98
C SER A 134 -3.67 36.21 16.54
N GLY A 135 -2.98 36.40 15.40
CA GLY A 135 -2.50 37.70 14.94
C GLY A 135 -1.44 38.33 15.85
N MET A 136 -1.00 39.53 15.48
CA MET A 136 0.08 40.29 16.10
C MET A 136 -0.37 41.72 16.38
N SER A 137 0.05 42.24 17.53
CA SER A 137 -0.09 43.65 17.90
C SER A 137 0.95 44.54 17.21
N PHE A 138 0.81 45.85 17.38
CA PHE A 138 1.82 46.82 16.93
C PHE A 138 3.18 46.54 17.58
N GLU A 139 3.19 46.27 18.89
CA GLU A 139 4.41 45.94 19.64
C GLU A 139 5.05 44.63 19.19
N ASP A 140 4.24 43.61 18.84
CA ASP A 140 4.72 42.36 18.27
C ASP A 140 5.40 42.58 16.91
N LEU A 141 4.86 43.46 16.07
CA LEU A 141 5.48 43.84 14.80
C LEU A 141 6.79 44.61 15.01
N SER A 142 6.85 45.51 16.01
CA SER A 142 8.04 46.31 16.32
C SER A 142 9.18 45.50 16.93
N SER A 143 8.87 44.61 17.87
CA SER A 143 9.88 43.98 18.75
C SER A 143 10.13 42.49 18.49
N VAL A 144 9.26 41.84 17.70
CA VAL A 144 9.32 40.38 17.48
C VAL A 144 9.33 40.02 15.99
N TYR A 145 8.73 40.83 15.10
CA TYR A 145 8.60 40.46 13.69
C TYR A 145 9.90 40.56 12.88
N LEU A 146 10.70 41.61 13.05
CA LEU A 146 11.97 41.74 12.31
C LEU A 146 13.20 41.36 13.14
N THR A 147 13.00 40.96 14.39
CA THR A 147 14.10 40.59 15.27
C THR A 147 14.55 39.16 15.01
N ILE A 148 15.70 39.02 14.36
CA ILE A 148 16.34 37.74 14.09
C ILE A 148 17.01 37.24 15.38
N GLY A 149 16.59 36.07 15.89
CA GLY A 149 17.26 35.39 17.00
C GLY A 149 16.75 35.70 18.42
N THR A 150 15.53 36.22 18.58
CA THR A 150 14.95 36.49 19.92
C THR A 150 14.72 35.20 20.74
N PRO A 151 15.12 35.16 22.03
CA PRO A 151 14.84 34.04 22.93
C PRO A 151 13.39 33.97 23.42
N ASN A 152 12.50 34.87 22.96
CA ASN A 152 11.11 34.97 23.44
C ASN A 152 10.34 33.63 23.36
N ARG A 153 10.56 32.83 22.30
CA ARG A 153 9.89 31.52 22.15
C ARG A 153 10.45 30.43 23.07
N LEU A 154 11.70 30.54 23.52
CA LEU A 154 12.29 29.68 24.55
C LEU A 154 11.74 30.03 25.95
N LEU A 155 11.50 31.32 26.21
CA LEU A 155 10.92 31.80 27.47
C LEU A 155 9.42 31.49 27.60
N GLU A 156 8.65 31.50 26.50
CA GLU A 156 7.25 31.05 26.48
C GLU A 156 7.10 29.56 26.83
N LYS A 157 8.02 28.70 26.35
CA LYS A 157 8.05 27.27 26.69
C LYS A 157 8.22 27.02 28.20
N GLN A 158 8.94 27.88 28.91
CA GLN A 158 9.20 27.72 30.35
C GLN A 158 8.04 28.18 31.24
N ARG A 159 7.06 28.95 30.71
CA ARG A 159 5.98 29.55 31.48
C ARG A 159 4.66 28.76 31.50
N THR A 160 4.57 27.62 30.82
CA THR A 160 3.31 26.83 30.74
C THR A 160 3.44 25.44 31.38
N PRO A 161 3.18 25.28 32.69
CA PRO A 161 3.05 23.97 33.32
C PRO A 161 1.57 23.56 33.38
N SER A 162 1.13 22.59 32.57
CA SER A 162 -0.03 21.74 32.92
C SER A 162 -0.22 20.58 31.94
N ALA A 163 -0.15 19.36 32.50
CA ALA A 163 -0.63 18.13 31.90
C ALA A 163 -2.17 18.07 32.03
N SER A 164 -2.90 18.25 30.93
CA SER A 164 -4.32 17.82 30.76
C SER A 164 -5.00 18.32 29.48
N SER A 165 -4.29 18.94 28.53
CA SER A 165 -4.80 19.19 27.18
C SER A 165 -3.71 18.89 26.15
N PRO A 166 -4.04 18.52 24.90
CA PRO A 166 -3.04 18.25 23.87
C PRO A 166 -2.21 19.53 23.72
N ALA A 167 -0.99 19.50 24.25
CA ALA A 167 -0.11 20.65 24.27
C ALA A 167 0.16 21.02 22.81
N THR A 168 -0.40 22.14 22.37
CA THR A 168 -0.08 22.74 21.08
C THR A 168 1.37 23.20 21.12
N THR A 169 2.29 22.35 20.65
CA THR A 169 3.72 22.62 20.57
C THR A 169 3.99 23.60 19.44
N VAL A 170 4.39 24.83 19.79
CA VAL A 170 4.82 25.86 18.84
C VAL A 170 6.24 25.52 18.37
N LEU A 171 6.42 25.31 17.05
CA LEU A 171 7.62 24.69 16.48
C LEU A 171 8.30 25.62 15.47
N GLY A 172 9.13 26.53 15.99
CA GLY A 172 10.00 27.37 15.19
C GLY A 172 10.99 28.12 16.07
N GLU A 173 12.20 27.58 16.21
CA GLU A 173 13.21 28.07 17.15
C GLU A 173 13.92 29.37 16.73
N LYS A 174 13.77 29.84 15.49
CA LYS A 174 14.53 30.99 14.99
C LYS A 174 13.63 31.81 14.09
N GLY A 175 13.45 33.10 14.39
CA GLY A 175 12.57 34.08 13.70
C GLY A 175 12.89 34.35 12.21
N ILE A 176 13.44 33.37 11.50
CA ILE A 176 13.93 33.41 10.11
C ILE A 176 12.81 33.13 9.10
N GLY A 177 11.78 32.37 9.48
CA GLY A 177 10.65 32.03 8.59
C GLY A 177 9.83 33.23 8.09
N ARG A 178 10.12 34.43 8.58
CA ARG A 178 9.54 35.72 8.14
C ARG A 178 10.28 36.29 6.91
N LEU A 179 11.51 35.82 6.63
CA LEU A 179 12.27 36.14 5.42
C LEU A 179 11.82 35.34 4.19
N SER A 180 10.92 34.36 4.33
CA SER A 180 10.31 33.63 3.21
C SER A 180 9.64 34.54 2.19
N ALA A 181 9.05 35.65 2.66
CA ALA A 181 8.45 36.64 1.77
C ALA A 181 9.47 37.29 0.82
N MET A 182 10.70 37.53 1.29
CA MET A 182 11.78 38.16 0.52
C MET A 182 12.22 37.30 -0.68
N ARG A 183 12.09 35.97 -0.57
CA ARG A 183 12.36 35.04 -1.68
C ARG A 183 11.30 35.13 -2.77
N LEU A 184 10.05 35.35 -2.39
CA LEU A 184 8.90 35.30 -3.27
C LEU A 184 8.67 36.60 -4.04
N GLY A 185 9.00 37.75 -3.44
CA GLY A 185 8.85 39.05 -4.07
C GLY A 185 9.56 40.18 -3.34
N ASP A 186 9.60 41.32 -4.00
CA ASP A 186 10.38 42.49 -3.58
C ASP A 186 9.63 43.36 -2.56
N LEU A 187 8.31 43.32 -2.56
CA LEU A 187 7.46 44.12 -1.70
C LEU A 187 6.67 43.21 -0.77
N LEU A 188 6.68 43.52 0.53
CA LEU A 188 5.93 42.81 1.55
C LEU A 188 5.03 43.79 2.31
N ALA A 189 3.74 43.51 2.36
CA ALA A 189 2.79 44.18 3.24
C ALA A 189 2.22 43.16 4.22
N VAL A 190 2.37 43.42 5.52
CA VAL A 190 1.80 42.61 6.60
C VAL A 190 0.74 43.45 7.28
N ARG A 191 -0.47 42.89 7.43
CA ARG A 191 -1.56 43.48 8.19
C ARG A 191 -2.03 42.45 9.21
N SER A 192 -1.93 42.75 10.49
CA SER A 192 -2.25 41.79 11.56
C SER A 192 -3.05 42.43 12.68
N THR A 193 -3.87 41.65 13.37
CA THR A 193 -4.59 42.12 14.55
C THR A 193 -4.94 40.98 15.50
N GLN A 194 -5.03 41.32 16.78
CA GLN A 194 -5.48 40.43 17.84
C GLN A 194 -6.94 40.69 18.19
N SER A 195 -7.59 39.70 18.81
CA SER A 195 -8.94 39.86 19.35
C SER A 195 -8.94 40.90 20.47
N GLY A 196 -9.90 41.82 20.47
CA GLY A 196 -9.98 42.93 21.43
C GLY A 196 -9.23 44.20 21.01
N SER A 197 -8.29 44.13 20.07
CA SER A 197 -7.60 45.33 19.56
C SER A 197 -8.56 46.27 18.83
N ALA A 198 -8.33 47.58 18.94
CA ALA A 198 -9.14 48.61 18.29
C ALA A 198 -8.75 48.86 16.82
N ASN A 199 -7.46 48.70 16.50
CA ASN A 199 -6.91 48.96 15.18
C ASN A 199 -6.22 47.71 14.62
N TRP A 200 -6.00 47.72 13.32
CA TRP A 200 -5.03 46.85 12.67
C TRP A 200 -3.61 47.36 12.91
N SER A 201 -2.64 46.46 12.87
CA SER A 201 -1.22 46.78 12.84
C SER A 201 -0.71 46.49 11.44
N ALA A 202 0.05 47.42 10.85
CA ALA A 202 0.57 47.29 9.50
C ALA A 202 2.11 47.35 9.50
N LEU A 203 2.73 46.67 8.55
CA LEU A 203 4.17 46.73 8.31
C LEU A 203 4.41 46.56 6.81
N ASN A 204 5.08 47.54 6.20
CA ASN A 204 5.43 47.53 4.79
C ASN A 204 6.95 47.48 4.64
N ILE A 205 7.45 46.61 3.76
CA ILE A 205 8.87 46.41 3.52
C ILE A 205 9.13 46.37 2.02
N ASP A 206 10.08 47.20 1.57
CA ASP A 206 10.61 47.18 0.20
C ASP A 206 12.03 46.60 0.20
N TRP A 207 12.14 45.31 -0.11
CA TRP A 207 13.42 44.59 -0.21
C TRP A 207 14.25 45.03 -1.42
N SER A 208 13.66 45.75 -2.39
CA SER A 208 14.40 46.28 -3.54
C SER A 208 15.44 47.32 -3.13
N ILE A 209 15.25 47.99 -1.98
CA ILE A 209 16.20 48.96 -1.42
C ILE A 209 17.53 48.26 -1.12
N LEU A 210 17.50 47.10 -0.46
CA LEU A 210 18.70 46.32 -0.11
C LEU A 210 19.47 45.85 -1.35
N ARG A 211 18.78 45.57 -2.46
CA ARG A 211 19.40 45.14 -3.72
C ARG A 211 19.99 46.32 -4.52
N ARG A 212 19.38 47.50 -4.41
CA ARG A 212 19.88 48.74 -5.03
C ARG A 212 21.11 49.28 -4.30
N ASP A 213 21.14 49.14 -2.97
CA ASP A 213 22.26 49.52 -2.13
C ASP A 213 22.69 48.38 -1.18
N PRO A 214 23.56 47.46 -1.65
CA PRO A 214 24.06 46.35 -0.82
C PRO A 214 24.97 46.79 0.34
N ASP A 215 25.46 48.04 0.32
CA ASP A 215 26.41 48.59 1.29
C ASP A 215 25.72 49.43 2.39
N LEU A 216 24.39 49.57 2.31
CA LEU A 216 23.53 50.13 3.34
C LEU A 216 23.77 49.43 4.69
N ASP A 217 23.97 50.21 5.76
CA ASP A 217 23.98 49.67 7.12
C ASP A 217 22.56 49.19 7.46
N ILE A 218 22.41 47.99 8.02
CA ILE A 218 21.06 47.42 8.28
C ILE A 218 20.24 48.28 9.25
N GLU A 219 20.90 49.03 10.12
CA GLU A 219 20.29 49.98 11.06
C GLU A 219 19.61 51.16 10.34
N ASP A 220 20.06 51.48 9.12
CA ASP A 220 19.50 52.55 8.28
C ASP A 220 18.41 52.04 7.33
N PHE A 221 18.05 50.75 7.39
CA PHE A 221 17.00 50.19 6.55
C PHE A 221 15.63 50.73 6.98
N PRO A 222 14.89 51.43 6.10
CA PRO A 222 13.67 52.15 6.48
C PRO A 222 12.51 51.16 6.65
N VAL A 223 12.33 50.67 7.88
CA VAL A 223 11.25 49.74 8.20
C VAL A 223 10.69 50.01 9.60
N GLU A 224 9.46 50.49 9.64
CA GLU A 224 8.74 50.76 10.90
C GLU A 224 7.29 50.28 10.78
N PRO A 225 6.73 49.63 11.82
CA PRO A 225 5.31 49.34 11.86
C PRO A 225 4.47 50.60 11.97
N GLU A 226 3.25 50.53 11.44
CA GLU A 226 2.27 51.61 11.45
C GLU A 226 0.97 51.15 12.12
N VAL A 227 0.26 52.09 12.75
CA VAL A 227 -1.11 51.85 13.23
C VAL A 227 -2.03 51.92 12.01
N GLY A 228 -2.60 50.78 11.65
CA GLY A 228 -3.53 50.67 10.53
C GLY A 228 -4.96 51.06 10.89
N ASP A 229 -5.88 50.76 9.98
CA ASP A 229 -7.30 51.15 10.09
C ASP A 229 -7.97 50.67 11.38
N ARG A 230 -8.98 51.43 11.82
CA ARG A 230 -9.86 51.01 12.92
C ARG A 230 -10.67 49.77 12.53
N LYS A 231 -10.77 48.82 13.45
CA LYS A 231 -11.57 47.61 13.26
C LYS A 231 -13.06 47.93 13.37
N GLY A 232 -13.83 47.43 12.40
CA GLY A 232 -15.29 47.43 12.48
C GLY A 232 -15.84 46.43 13.49
N ASP A 233 -15.14 45.31 13.69
CA ASP A 233 -15.44 44.27 14.68
C ASP A 233 -14.18 43.93 15.49
N HIS A 234 -14.26 44.10 16.80
CA HIS A 234 -13.15 43.83 17.73
C HIS A 234 -12.85 42.33 17.90
N SER A 235 -13.81 41.45 17.58
CA SER A 235 -13.62 40.00 17.67
C SER A 235 -12.62 39.46 16.62
N VAL A 236 -12.49 40.17 15.49
CA VAL A 236 -11.62 39.80 14.37
C VAL A 236 -10.17 39.68 14.84
N ARG A 237 -9.51 38.63 14.36
CA ARG A 237 -8.09 38.34 14.60
C ARG A 237 -7.49 37.63 13.38
N GLY A 238 -6.17 37.68 13.27
CA GLY A 238 -5.41 36.98 12.23
C GLY A 238 -4.42 37.89 11.52
N THR A 239 -3.78 37.34 10.49
CA THR A 239 -2.79 38.07 9.69
C THR A 239 -3.08 37.94 8.20
N SER A 240 -2.81 39.01 7.46
CA SER A 240 -2.74 39.05 6.01
C SER A 240 -1.32 39.43 5.62
N ILE A 241 -0.66 38.57 4.85
CA ILE A 241 0.64 38.80 4.24
C ILE A 241 0.41 38.94 2.75
N THR A 242 0.79 40.07 2.16
CA THR A 242 0.72 40.31 0.72
C THR A 242 2.12 40.56 0.19
N ILE A 243 2.56 39.68 -0.71
CA ILE A 243 3.86 39.73 -1.37
C ILE A 243 3.62 40.19 -2.81
N ARG A 244 4.39 41.18 -3.25
CA ARG A 244 4.25 41.88 -4.53
C ARG A 244 5.62 42.00 -5.20
N GLY A 245 5.64 42.31 -6.50
CA GLY A 245 6.88 42.31 -7.28
C GLY A 245 7.52 40.92 -7.30
N LEU A 246 6.76 39.92 -7.77
CA LEU A 246 7.15 38.52 -7.70
C LEU A 246 8.48 38.26 -8.41
N SER A 247 9.35 37.48 -7.77
CA SER A 247 10.72 37.24 -8.26
C SER A 247 10.82 36.09 -9.28
N SER A 248 9.77 35.27 -9.41
CA SER A 248 9.70 34.08 -10.27
C SER A 248 8.36 33.99 -11.01
N ASP A 249 8.27 33.16 -12.04
CA ASP A 249 6.97 32.80 -12.64
C ASP A 249 6.10 32.00 -11.68
N TRP A 250 4.82 32.34 -11.68
CA TRP A 250 3.76 31.64 -10.98
C TRP A 250 2.63 31.39 -11.96
N ASP A 251 2.38 30.13 -12.25
CA ASP A 251 1.29 29.69 -13.10
C ASP A 251 0.42 28.65 -12.35
N HIS A 252 -0.74 28.33 -12.94
CA HIS A 252 -1.64 27.34 -12.36
C HIS A 252 -0.98 25.97 -12.18
N ALA A 253 -0.12 25.54 -13.12
CA ALA A 253 0.52 24.23 -13.08
C ALA A 253 1.55 24.12 -11.94
N LYS A 254 2.35 25.16 -11.71
CA LYS A 254 3.29 25.29 -10.60
C LYS A 254 2.55 25.19 -9.27
N LEU A 255 1.43 25.90 -9.12
CA LEU A 255 0.64 25.86 -7.89
C LEU A 255 -0.03 24.50 -7.67
N VAL A 256 -0.58 23.87 -8.72
CA VAL A 256 -1.12 22.51 -8.65
C VAL A 256 -0.05 21.50 -8.24
N GLY A 257 1.13 21.56 -8.86
CA GLY A 257 2.26 20.70 -8.53
C GLY A 257 2.61 20.79 -7.05
N LEU A 258 2.80 22.01 -6.56
CA LEU A 258 3.10 22.31 -5.16
C LEU A 258 1.99 21.78 -4.21
N VAL A 259 0.72 21.96 -4.57
CA VAL A 259 -0.39 21.43 -3.76
C VAL A 259 -0.35 19.91 -3.67
N GLN A 260 -0.05 19.22 -4.77
CA GLN A 260 0.00 17.76 -4.84
C GLN A 260 1.24 17.19 -4.12
N THR A 261 2.39 17.83 -4.25
CA THR A 261 3.66 17.34 -3.69
C THR A 261 3.84 17.73 -2.24
N ASP A 262 3.34 18.89 -1.83
CA ASP A 262 3.69 19.53 -0.57
C ASP A 262 2.48 19.71 0.36
N PHE A 263 1.50 20.52 -0.04
CA PHE A 263 0.38 20.87 0.85
C PHE A 263 -0.51 19.67 1.20
N ALA A 264 -0.76 18.76 0.25
CA ALA A 264 -1.52 17.54 0.51
C ALA A 264 -0.90 16.68 1.62
N LYS A 265 0.43 16.75 1.78
CA LYS A 265 1.22 15.97 2.74
C LYS A 265 1.64 16.77 3.96
N LEU A 266 1.27 18.06 4.06
CA LEU A 266 1.71 18.99 5.11
C LEU A 266 1.37 18.48 6.51
N VAL A 267 0.14 17.98 6.68
CA VAL A 267 -0.34 17.36 7.91
C VAL A 267 -0.40 15.87 7.70
N ASP A 268 -0.10 15.11 8.75
CA ASP A 268 -0.13 13.65 8.74
C ASP A 268 -1.47 13.10 8.20
N PRO A 269 -1.49 12.53 6.99
CA PRO A 269 -2.71 12.13 6.33
C PRO A 269 -3.29 10.82 6.89
N PHE A 270 -2.49 10.04 7.64
CA PHE A 270 -2.87 8.75 8.20
C PHE A 270 -3.65 8.88 9.52
N ARG A 271 -3.57 10.03 10.20
CA ARG A 271 -4.38 10.30 11.40
C ARG A 271 -5.74 10.88 11.00
N VAL A 272 -6.80 10.21 11.45
CA VAL A 272 -8.19 10.66 11.27
C VAL A 272 -8.60 11.63 12.36
N ASP A 273 -8.01 11.49 13.55
CA ASP A 273 -8.32 12.28 14.73
C ASP A 273 -7.45 13.54 14.79
N GLY A 274 -8.11 14.69 14.98
CA GLY A 274 -7.46 15.99 15.16
C GLY A 274 -7.97 17.06 14.18
N PRO A 275 -7.87 18.35 14.55
CA PRO A 275 -8.28 19.44 13.66
C PRO A 275 -7.35 19.50 12.44
N ARG A 276 -7.89 19.21 11.26
CA ARG A 276 -7.19 19.48 10.00
C ARG A 276 -7.39 20.96 9.62
N PRO A 277 -6.31 21.71 9.38
CA PRO A 277 -6.45 23.11 8.98
C PRO A 277 -7.12 23.21 7.60
N ASP A 278 -8.07 24.13 7.47
CA ASP A 278 -8.74 24.45 6.21
C ASP A 278 -7.83 25.34 5.36
N ILE A 279 -6.95 24.71 4.60
CA ILE A 279 -6.02 25.39 3.69
C ILE A 279 -6.65 25.44 2.30
N ARG A 280 -6.83 26.65 1.78
CA ARG A 280 -7.46 26.88 0.49
C ARG A 280 -6.52 27.69 -0.39
N LEU A 281 -6.38 27.26 -1.64
CA LEU A 281 -5.49 27.90 -2.59
C LEU A 281 -6.27 28.35 -3.82
N TRP A 282 -5.92 29.53 -4.34
CA TRP A 282 -6.49 30.09 -5.56
C TRP A 282 -5.39 30.62 -6.47
N PHE A 283 -5.59 30.45 -7.77
CA PHE A 283 -4.80 31.08 -8.82
C PHE A 283 -5.77 31.88 -9.71
N ASN A 284 -5.62 33.20 -9.76
CA ASN A 284 -6.50 34.08 -10.56
C ASN A 284 -8.00 33.75 -10.35
N ASP A 285 -8.43 33.76 -9.08
CA ASP A 285 -9.79 33.39 -8.61
C ASP A 285 -10.24 31.94 -8.86
N GLN A 286 -9.46 31.12 -9.56
CA GLN A 286 -9.72 29.70 -9.73
C GLN A 286 -9.22 28.91 -8.52
N ARG A 287 -10.11 28.14 -7.88
CA ARG A 287 -9.76 27.32 -6.72
C ARG A 287 -8.91 26.12 -7.15
N VAL A 288 -7.74 25.96 -6.53
CA VAL A 288 -6.88 24.78 -6.69
C VAL A 288 -7.29 23.72 -5.67
N VAL A 289 -7.68 22.54 -6.17
CA VAL A 289 -8.15 21.44 -5.33
C VAL A 289 -6.97 20.67 -4.76
N THR A 290 -6.95 20.52 -3.43
CA THR A 290 -5.98 19.66 -2.74
C THR A 290 -6.42 18.19 -2.84
N PRO A 291 -5.56 17.28 -3.32
CA PRO A 291 -5.92 15.86 -3.40
C PRO A 291 -6.11 15.28 -2.00
N ALA A 292 -7.21 14.55 -1.82
CA ALA A 292 -7.51 13.90 -0.55
C ALA A 292 -6.70 12.59 -0.40
N PHE A 293 -6.26 12.31 0.83
CA PHE A 293 -5.70 11.01 1.18
C PHE A 293 -6.83 9.99 1.41
N GLN A 294 -6.98 9.04 0.49
CA GLN A 294 -8.00 8.01 0.56
C GLN A 294 -7.54 6.85 1.46
N LEU A 295 -7.92 6.86 2.76
CA LEU A 295 -7.58 5.80 3.72
C LEU A 295 -8.00 4.40 3.26
N ALA A 296 -9.12 4.31 2.54
CA ALA A 296 -9.60 3.05 1.96
C ALA A 296 -8.56 2.40 1.04
N LYS A 297 -7.65 3.16 0.40
CA LYS A 297 -6.61 2.59 -0.47
C LYS A 297 -5.52 1.83 0.31
N LEU A 298 -5.43 2.01 1.63
CA LEU A 298 -4.54 1.24 2.53
C LEU A 298 -4.97 -0.23 2.68
N THR A 299 -6.26 -0.55 2.46
CA THR A 299 -6.74 -1.93 2.59
C THR A 299 -6.18 -2.84 1.49
N PHE A 300 -5.80 -2.28 0.33
CA PHE A 300 -5.12 -2.99 -0.76
C PHE A 300 -3.63 -3.26 -0.51
N ALA A 301 -3.06 -2.77 0.60
CA ALA A 301 -1.70 -3.12 0.96
C ALA A 301 -1.63 -4.63 1.26
N HIS A 302 -0.66 -5.31 0.65
CA HIS A 302 -0.47 -6.76 0.80
C HIS A 302 0.07 -7.09 2.18
N ALA A 303 0.94 -6.22 2.70
CA ALA A 303 1.49 -6.35 4.03
C ALA A 303 1.61 -4.99 4.73
N VAL A 304 1.54 -5.00 6.04
CA VAL A 304 1.60 -3.80 6.89
C VAL A 304 2.61 -4.05 8.01
N CYS A 305 3.46 -3.08 8.27
CA CYS A 305 4.37 -3.07 9.42
C CYS A 305 4.10 -1.83 10.25
N LYS A 306 3.92 -2.01 11.56
CA LYS A 306 3.79 -0.93 12.55
C LYS A 306 4.84 -1.14 13.62
N ALA A 307 5.55 -0.08 14.00
CA ALA A 307 6.60 -0.16 15.00
C ALA A 307 6.68 1.13 15.82
N SER A 308 7.22 1.02 17.02
CA SER A 308 7.48 2.18 17.89
C SER A 308 8.75 1.97 18.71
N LEU A 309 9.50 3.04 18.90
CA LEU A 309 10.54 3.12 19.93
C LEU A 309 9.95 3.76 21.18
N SER A 310 10.14 3.13 22.32
CA SER A 310 9.74 3.62 23.64
C SER A 310 10.85 3.41 24.65
N TYR A 311 10.78 4.08 25.80
CA TYR A 311 11.73 3.94 26.89
C TYR A 311 10.97 3.41 28.10
N GLN A 312 11.37 2.26 28.60
CA GLN A 312 10.70 1.55 29.69
C GLN A 312 11.62 1.44 30.90
N PRO A 313 11.10 1.47 32.13
CA PRO A 313 11.88 1.19 33.33
C PRO A 313 12.56 -0.18 33.23
N VAL A 314 13.83 -0.24 33.64
CA VAL A 314 14.53 -1.51 33.82
C VAL A 314 14.03 -2.15 35.11
N GLU A 315 13.53 -3.38 35.02
CA GLU A 315 13.07 -4.16 36.18
C GLU A 315 14.01 -5.35 36.41
N PHE A 316 14.42 -5.57 37.66
CA PHE A 316 15.18 -6.74 38.09
C PHE A 316 14.52 -7.35 39.32
N ASP A 317 14.10 -8.61 39.21
CA ASP A 317 13.37 -9.34 40.26
C ASP A 317 12.06 -8.65 40.74
N GLY A 318 11.43 -7.88 39.84
CA GLY A 318 10.20 -7.13 40.14
C GLY A 318 10.41 -5.75 40.75
N ASP A 319 11.65 -5.38 41.05
CA ASP A 319 12.03 -4.03 41.51
C ASP A 319 12.58 -3.19 40.36
N VAL A 320 12.27 -1.89 40.39
CA VAL A 320 12.78 -0.91 39.41
C VAL A 320 14.23 -0.61 39.73
N VAL A 321 15.10 -0.75 38.73
CA VAL A 321 16.52 -0.42 38.84
C VAL A 321 16.70 1.10 38.80
N LEU A 322 17.51 1.63 39.72
CA LEU A 322 17.90 3.04 39.74
C LEU A 322 19.29 3.21 39.14
N ASP A 323 19.50 4.31 38.43
CA ASP A 323 20.79 4.68 37.89
C ASP A 323 21.73 5.28 38.96
N ASP A 324 22.95 5.67 38.54
CA ASP A 324 23.97 6.24 39.43
C ASP A 324 23.53 7.55 40.12
N ASP A 325 22.53 8.25 39.57
CA ASP A 325 21.95 9.49 40.10
C ASP A 325 20.72 9.22 41.00
N GLY A 326 20.30 7.96 41.14
CA GLY A 326 19.14 7.55 41.93
C GLY A 326 17.80 7.73 41.23
N GLU A 327 17.81 8.00 39.92
CA GLU A 327 16.61 8.07 39.07
C GLU A 327 16.30 6.70 38.46
N VAL A 328 15.07 6.50 37.97
CA VAL A 328 14.66 5.22 37.34
C VAL A 328 15.49 4.98 36.07
N GLU A 329 16.25 3.88 36.04
CA GLU A 329 17.00 3.50 34.85
C GLU A 329 16.02 3.10 33.74
N LEU A 330 16.19 3.70 32.56
CA LEU A 330 15.36 3.43 31.38
C LEU A 330 16.14 2.64 30.34
N GLU A 331 15.47 1.68 29.69
CA GLU A 331 15.98 0.99 28.51
C GLU A 331 15.15 1.31 27.24
N PRO A 332 15.79 1.38 26.06
CA PRO A 332 15.09 1.55 24.81
C PRO A 332 14.47 0.21 24.35
N VAL A 333 13.21 0.27 23.93
CA VAL A 333 12.43 -0.86 23.44
C VAL A 333 11.86 -0.52 22.06
N LEU A 334 12.36 -1.20 21.02
CA LEU A 334 11.80 -1.17 19.68
C LEU A 334 10.86 -2.37 19.54
N ALA A 335 9.56 -2.11 19.42
CA ALA A 335 8.54 -3.15 19.30
C ALA A 335 7.61 -2.89 18.12
N GLY A 336 7.04 -3.94 17.56
CA GLY A 336 6.13 -3.80 16.43
C GLY A 336 5.44 -5.09 15.98
N THR A 337 4.60 -4.92 14.97
CA THR A 337 3.79 -5.96 14.33
C THR A 337 3.99 -5.91 12.83
N VAL A 338 4.13 -7.08 12.22
CA VAL A 338 4.08 -7.28 10.78
C VAL A 338 2.89 -8.17 10.45
N GLU A 339 2.04 -7.74 9.52
CA GLU A 339 0.90 -8.50 9.04
C GLU A 339 1.02 -8.71 7.54
N TYR A 340 0.95 -9.96 7.08
CA TYR A 340 0.95 -10.31 5.67
C TYR A 340 -0.41 -10.92 5.30
N LYS A 341 -1.28 -10.11 4.70
CA LYS A 341 -2.68 -10.47 4.40
C LYS A 341 -2.79 -11.66 3.46
N LEU A 342 -1.90 -11.74 2.46
CA LEU A 342 -1.93 -12.80 1.45
C LEU A 342 -1.90 -14.20 2.06
N TYR A 343 -1.09 -14.41 3.11
CA TYR A 343 -0.95 -15.70 3.77
C TYR A 343 -1.68 -15.76 5.12
N GLY A 344 -2.42 -14.70 5.49
CA GLY A 344 -3.05 -14.59 6.81
C GLY A 344 -2.07 -14.69 7.97
N ARG A 345 -0.79 -14.37 7.75
CA ARG A 345 0.27 -14.53 8.76
C ARG A 345 0.59 -13.20 9.42
N SER A 346 0.93 -13.25 10.70
CA SER A 346 1.44 -12.10 11.43
C SER A 346 2.64 -12.48 12.29
N LYS A 347 3.47 -11.49 12.59
CA LYS A 347 4.63 -11.60 13.47
C LYS A 347 4.64 -10.39 14.39
N ARG A 348 4.91 -10.62 15.67
CA ARG A 348 5.32 -9.58 16.62
C ARG A 348 6.82 -9.65 16.80
N PHE A 349 7.47 -8.50 16.95
CA PHE A 349 8.89 -8.41 17.26
C PHE A 349 9.12 -7.37 18.35
N GLU A 350 10.16 -7.59 19.13
CA GLU A 350 10.58 -6.71 20.21
C GLU A 350 12.09 -6.84 20.40
N LEU A 351 12.78 -5.70 20.49
CA LEU A 351 14.21 -5.59 20.71
C LEU A 351 14.44 -4.64 21.88
N ARG A 352 15.22 -5.10 22.86
CA ARG A 352 15.54 -4.37 24.09
C ARG A 352 17.03 -4.28 24.33
N GLY A 353 17.47 -3.24 25.03
CA GLY A 353 18.83 -3.10 25.57
C GLY A 353 19.93 -3.55 24.60
N ALA A 354 20.75 -4.52 25.04
CA ALA A 354 21.90 -5.04 24.28
C ALA A 354 21.53 -5.63 22.90
N HIS A 355 20.35 -6.26 22.77
CA HIS A 355 19.89 -6.80 21.48
C HIS A 355 19.59 -5.67 20.48
N LEU A 356 19.00 -4.57 20.95
CA LEU A 356 18.77 -3.38 20.13
C LEU A 356 20.09 -2.73 19.71
N TYR A 357 21.02 -2.49 20.65
CA TYR A 357 22.31 -1.88 20.32
C TYR A 357 23.13 -2.73 19.34
N SER A 358 23.12 -4.05 19.52
CA SER A 358 23.84 -4.97 18.62
C SER A 358 23.23 -5.05 17.21
N ALA A 359 21.91 -4.89 17.09
CA ALA A 359 21.24 -4.79 15.79
C ALA A 359 21.64 -3.52 15.00
N LEU A 360 22.04 -2.45 15.70
CA LEU A 360 22.47 -1.18 15.11
C LEU A 360 23.98 -1.10 14.86
N ALA A 361 24.77 -1.92 15.55
CA ALA A 361 26.22 -1.94 15.41
C ALA A 361 26.65 -2.47 14.04
N VAL A 362 26.95 -1.58 13.11
CA VAL A 362 27.44 -1.95 11.78
C VAL A 362 28.82 -2.61 11.91
N LYS A 363 28.95 -3.88 11.51
CA LYS A 363 30.28 -4.49 11.29
C LYS A 363 30.91 -3.83 10.05
N PRO A 364 32.13 -3.26 10.13
CA PRO A 364 32.75 -2.60 8.99
C PRO A 364 33.03 -3.61 7.88
N GLY A 365 32.17 -3.61 6.85
CA GLY A 365 32.36 -4.36 5.61
C GLY A 365 33.05 -3.49 4.55
N ARG A 366 33.90 -4.12 3.70
CA ARG A 366 34.78 -3.51 2.67
C ARG A 366 34.11 -2.65 1.56
N LYS A 367 32.83 -2.27 1.64
CA LYS A 367 32.17 -1.43 0.63
C LYS A 367 31.99 0.00 1.12
N LYS A 368 32.35 0.98 0.27
CA LYS A 368 32.20 2.42 0.50
C LYS A 368 30.78 2.74 0.97
N VAL A 369 30.63 3.13 2.23
CA VAL A 369 29.42 3.79 2.74
C VAL A 369 29.32 5.15 2.03
N LYS A 370 28.13 5.51 1.51
CA LYS A 370 27.88 6.83 0.91
C LYS A 370 28.19 7.92 1.95
N ALA A 371 28.69 9.08 1.49
CA ALA A 371 29.20 10.17 2.33
C ALA A 371 28.23 10.72 3.41
N ASN A 372 26.92 10.44 3.31
CA ASN A 372 25.88 11.01 4.18
C ASN A 372 25.36 10.05 5.27
N THR A 373 25.99 8.90 5.50
CA THR A 373 25.60 8.00 6.61
C THR A 373 26.75 7.87 7.60
N ARG A 374 26.70 8.65 8.68
CA ARG A 374 27.63 8.53 9.81
C ARG A 374 27.44 7.13 10.41
N LEU A 375 28.43 6.26 10.21
CA LEU A 375 28.49 4.94 10.83
C LEU A 375 28.53 5.12 12.35
N LEU A 376 27.52 4.62 13.07
CA LEU A 376 27.57 4.52 14.52
C LEU A 376 28.53 3.38 14.87
N LEU A 377 29.70 3.72 15.42
CA LEU A 377 30.73 2.77 15.83
C LEU A 377 30.84 2.78 17.36
N GLY A 378 30.76 1.62 18.01
CA GLY A 378 31.07 1.44 19.43
C GLY A 378 30.17 2.24 20.39
N ALA A 379 30.78 2.94 21.36
CA ALA A 379 30.12 3.62 22.47
C ALA A 379 29.07 4.68 22.04
N ASN A 380 29.20 5.24 20.83
CA ASN A 380 28.30 6.29 20.32
C ASN A 380 26.91 5.75 19.91
N VAL A 381 26.75 4.42 19.73
CA VAL A 381 25.45 3.81 19.41
C VAL A 381 24.48 3.92 20.59
N ARG A 382 24.95 3.60 21.80
CA ARG A 382 24.10 3.64 23.01
C ARG A 382 23.64 5.06 23.29
N GLN A 383 24.58 6.00 23.33
CA GLN A 383 24.26 7.41 23.59
C GLN A 383 23.30 7.97 22.55
N GLY A 384 23.56 7.76 21.25
CA GLY A 384 22.67 8.23 20.19
C GLY A 384 21.26 7.63 20.22
N VAL A 385 21.09 6.39 20.72
CA VAL A 385 19.75 5.80 20.94
C VAL A 385 19.09 6.34 22.21
N MET A 386 19.84 6.61 23.27
CA MET A 386 19.27 7.17 24.50
C MET A 386 18.88 8.65 24.35
N ASP A 387 19.65 9.41 23.56
CA ASP A 387 19.35 10.82 23.24
C ASP A 387 18.27 10.96 22.16
N LEU A 388 18.11 9.93 21.31
CA LEU A 388 16.93 9.80 20.47
C LEU A 388 15.70 9.64 21.37
N GLY A 389 14.61 10.33 21.04
CA GLY A 389 13.35 10.16 21.75
C GLY A 389 12.46 9.09 21.12
N PRO A 390 11.27 8.84 21.69
CA PRO A 390 10.32 7.90 21.13
C PRO A 390 9.84 8.35 19.74
N PHE A 391 9.57 7.36 18.90
CA PHE A 391 8.97 7.54 17.58
C PHE A 391 7.94 6.45 17.28
N GLU A 392 7.01 6.74 16.39
CA GLU A 392 6.07 5.77 15.82
C GLU A 392 6.30 5.63 14.32
N MET A 393 6.04 4.45 13.77
CA MET A 393 6.22 4.13 12.37
C MET A 393 5.07 3.25 11.88
N GLU A 394 4.59 3.55 10.69
CA GLU A 394 3.74 2.63 9.93
C GLU A 394 4.15 2.59 8.46
N ALA A 395 4.13 1.39 7.89
CA ALA A 395 4.55 1.12 6.52
C ALA A 395 3.59 0.13 5.85
N TYR A 396 3.00 0.54 4.73
CA TYR A 396 2.09 -0.25 3.92
C TYR A 396 2.80 -0.66 2.63
N TRP A 397 2.93 -1.97 2.43
CA TRP A 397 3.67 -2.53 1.30
C TRP A 397 2.73 -3.03 0.20
N TYR A 398 3.02 -2.61 -1.02
CA TYR A 398 2.28 -2.94 -2.23
C TYR A 398 3.15 -3.72 -3.21
N ASN A 399 2.86 -5.00 -3.38
CA ASN A 399 3.47 -5.78 -4.44
C ASN A 399 2.86 -5.37 -5.80
N ARG A 400 3.61 -4.61 -6.60
CA ARG A 400 3.10 -4.07 -7.87
C ARG A 400 2.81 -5.11 -8.93
N GLN A 401 3.52 -6.22 -8.91
CA GLN A 401 3.27 -7.32 -9.84
C GLN A 401 1.94 -7.99 -9.48
N ARG A 402 1.73 -8.28 -8.19
CA ARG A 402 0.47 -8.86 -7.70
C ARG A 402 -0.73 -7.94 -7.86
N LEU A 403 -0.58 -6.62 -7.63
CA LEU A 403 -1.67 -5.66 -7.90
C LEU A 403 -2.25 -5.80 -9.32
N ARG A 404 -1.39 -6.10 -10.32
CA ARG A 404 -1.80 -6.31 -11.71
C ARG A 404 -2.42 -7.67 -11.95
N ASN A 405 -1.90 -8.72 -11.30
CA ASN A 405 -2.33 -10.10 -11.51
C ASN A 405 -3.64 -10.44 -10.78
N ASP A 406 -3.85 -9.90 -9.57
CA ASP A 406 -4.98 -10.25 -8.68
C ASP A 406 -6.32 -9.58 -9.10
N LYS A 407 -6.41 -8.98 -10.29
CA LYS A 407 -7.58 -8.22 -10.78
C LYS A 407 -8.12 -7.22 -9.75
N THR A 408 -7.21 -6.50 -9.09
CA THR A 408 -7.54 -5.49 -8.07
C THR A 408 -8.59 -4.49 -8.60
N PRO A 409 -9.72 -4.30 -7.90
CA PRO A 409 -10.70 -3.27 -8.25
C PRO A 409 -10.06 -1.88 -8.32
N ASP A 410 -10.49 -1.06 -9.29
CA ASP A 410 -10.02 0.32 -9.49
C ASP A 410 -8.49 0.47 -9.58
N LEU A 411 -7.81 -0.52 -10.15
CA LEU A 411 -6.34 -0.54 -10.28
C LEU A 411 -5.75 0.76 -10.88
N PRO A 412 -6.32 1.39 -11.93
CA PRO A 412 -5.79 2.66 -12.45
C PRO A 412 -5.78 3.78 -11.39
N GLU A 413 -6.85 3.90 -10.61
CA GLU A 413 -6.96 4.89 -9.54
C GLU A 413 -5.99 4.59 -8.40
N LEU A 414 -5.87 3.32 -7.99
CA LEU A 414 -4.91 2.90 -6.98
C LEU A 414 -3.46 3.17 -7.42
N LEU A 415 -3.11 2.92 -8.68
CA LEU A 415 -1.78 3.20 -9.22
C LEU A 415 -1.47 4.69 -9.28
N SER A 416 -2.47 5.51 -9.65
CA SER A 416 -2.35 6.98 -9.59
C SER A 416 -2.13 7.46 -8.16
N TRP A 417 -2.93 6.95 -7.21
CA TRP A 417 -2.76 7.24 -5.79
C TRP A 417 -1.38 6.82 -5.26
N LEU A 418 -0.89 5.63 -5.61
CA LEU A 418 0.45 5.17 -5.25
C LEU A 418 1.56 6.01 -5.90
N ALA A 419 1.33 6.62 -7.06
CA ALA A 419 2.29 7.53 -7.66
C ALA A 419 2.37 8.86 -6.90
N SER A 420 1.25 9.34 -6.36
CA SER A 420 1.20 10.58 -5.56
C SER A 420 1.69 10.39 -4.12
N TRP A 421 1.35 9.26 -3.48
CA TRP A 421 1.59 9.03 -2.05
C TRP A 421 2.68 8.00 -1.74
N GLY A 422 3.09 7.21 -2.73
CA GLY A 422 4.24 6.32 -2.62
C GLY A 422 5.57 7.08 -2.70
N GLY A 423 6.62 6.50 -2.12
CA GLY A 423 7.92 7.15 -2.03
C GLY A 423 8.73 6.77 -0.80
N GLY A 424 8.27 5.83 0.01
CA GLY A 424 8.89 5.45 1.28
C GLY A 424 8.10 5.96 2.46
N LEU A 425 8.82 6.32 3.54
CA LEU A 425 8.23 6.81 4.78
C LEU A 425 8.40 8.31 4.90
N LEU A 426 7.28 9.02 4.98
CA LEU A 426 7.23 10.45 5.27
C LEU A 426 7.61 10.70 6.74
N LEU A 427 8.38 11.74 7.03
CA LEU A 427 8.68 12.12 8.41
C LEU A 427 7.74 13.24 8.85
N TYR A 428 7.07 13.04 9.99
CA TYR A 428 6.23 14.01 10.65
C TYR A 428 6.79 14.35 12.03
N ARG A 429 6.91 15.63 12.33
CA ARG A 429 7.31 16.16 13.64
C ARG A 429 6.20 17.05 14.16
N ASP A 430 5.66 16.70 15.32
CA ASP A 430 4.52 17.39 15.95
C ASP A 430 3.31 17.54 15.01
N GLY A 431 3.09 16.54 14.14
CA GLY A 431 1.97 16.50 13.20
C GLY A 431 2.22 17.19 11.85
N PHE A 432 3.36 17.89 11.69
CA PHE A 432 3.74 18.55 10.45
C PHE A 432 4.85 17.80 9.71
N ARG A 433 4.81 17.84 8.39
CA ARG A 433 5.81 17.21 7.54
C ARG A 433 7.18 17.85 7.72
N VAL A 434 8.22 17.02 7.75
CA VAL A 434 9.62 17.42 7.73
C VAL A 434 10.21 17.03 6.37
N TYR A 435 10.77 18.01 5.66
CA TYR A 435 11.46 17.81 4.39
C TYR A 435 12.92 17.42 4.61
N PRO A 436 13.61 16.77 3.65
CA PRO A 436 13.13 16.26 2.35
C PRO A 436 12.65 14.79 2.42
N TYR A 437 12.40 14.26 3.61
CA TYR A 437 12.18 12.83 3.84
C TYR A 437 11.03 12.26 2.99
N ALA A 438 11.37 11.29 2.14
CA ALA A 438 10.50 10.64 1.14
C ALA A 438 10.02 11.55 0.00
N GLU A 439 10.83 12.55 -0.38
CA GLU A 439 10.74 13.16 -1.70
C GLU A 439 11.16 12.21 -2.83
N VAL A 440 10.75 12.53 -4.06
CA VAL A 440 11.02 11.71 -5.26
C VAL A 440 12.50 11.36 -5.40
N ARG A 441 13.39 12.32 -5.09
CA ARG A 441 14.85 12.16 -5.19
C ARG A 441 15.53 11.76 -3.88
N ASP A 442 14.80 11.72 -2.77
CA ASP A 442 15.36 11.45 -1.45
C ASP A 442 15.13 10.00 -1.01
N ASP A 443 16.18 9.20 -1.09
CA ASP A 443 16.21 7.84 -0.54
C ASP A 443 16.92 7.84 0.83
N TRP A 444 16.37 8.57 1.80
CA TRP A 444 17.00 8.72 3.11
C TRP A 444 17.19 7.40 3.88
N LEU A 445 16.39 6.38 3.55
CA LEU A 445 16.51 5.03 4.08
C LEU A 445 17.31 4.07 3.16
N ASP A 446 17.83 4.54 2.02
CA ASP A 446 18.61 3.79 1.01
C ASP A 446 17.93 2.48 0.53
N LEU A 447 16.59 2.46 0.51
CA LEU A 447 15.80 1.26 0.21
C LEU A 447 15.94 0.85 -1.26
N ASP A 448 16.02 1.80 -2.19
CA ASP A 448 16.14 1.49 -3.61
C ASP A 448 17.51 0.88 -3.93
N GLY A 449 18.57 1.43 -3.32
CA GLY A 449 19.94 0.93 -3.46
C GLY A 449 20.08 -0.48 -2.90
N LEU A 450 19.53 -0.74 -1.71
CA LEU A 450 19.59 -2.04 -1.06
C LEU A 450 18.74 -3.10 -1.78
N ALA A 451 17.63 -2.71 -2.42
CA ALA A 451 16.77 -3.62 -3.19
C ALA A 451 17.40 -4.13 -4.51
N LEU A 452 18.39 -3.44 -5.08
CA LEU A 452 19.06 -3.85 -6.32
C LEU A 452 19.95 -5.10 -6.15
N GLY A 453 20.42 -5.36 -4.92
CA GLY A 453 21.33 -6.47 -4.61
C GLY A 453 20.72 -7.61 -3.78
N SER A 454 19.46 -7.50 -3.37
CA SER A 454 18.81 -8.49 -2.50
C SER A 454 18.06 -9.56 -3.28
N SER A 455 18.19 -10.83 -2.88
CA SER A 455 17.26 -11.90 -3.27
C SER A 455 15.92 -11.78 -2.52
N GLY A 456 14.87 -12.43 -3.04
CA GLY A 456 13.51 -12.38 -2.48
C GLY A 456 12.73 -11.12 -2.92
N TYR A 457 11.76 -10.70 -2.11
CA TYR A 457 10.97 -9.51 -2.42
C TYR A 457 11.82 -8.25 -2.45
N LYS A 458 11.63 -7.42 -3.48
CA LYS A 458 12.22 -6.08 -3.52
C LYS A 458 11.36 -5.12 -2.69
N MET A 459 11.92 -4.63 -1.59
CA MET A 459 11.29 -3.59 -0.79
C MET A 459 11.91 -2.23 -1.14
N ASN A 460 11.42 -1.63 -2.23
CA ASN A 460 11.85 -0.30 -2.67
C ASN A 460 10.84 0.78 -2.24
N ARG A 461 11.25 2.06 -2.35
CA ARG A 461 10.44 3.21 -1.94
C ARG A 461 9.09 3.29 -2.66
N LYS A 462 9.06 2.94 -3.95
CA LYS A 462 7.85 3.06 -4.76
C LYS A 462 6.77 2.02 -4.43
N GLN A 463 7.12 1.02 -3.63
CA GLN A 463 6.19 -0.01 -3.14
C GLN A 463 5.76 0.25 -1.70
N LEU A 464 6.22 1.35 -1.09
CA LEU A 464 5.92 1.72 0.28
C LEU A 464 5.19 3.05 0.32
N VAL A 465 4.12 3.05 1.11
CA VAL A 465 3.42 4.24 1.60
C VAL A 465 3.47 4.16 3.12
N GLY A 466 3.94 5.20 3.80
CA GLY A 466 4.00 5.17 5.25
C GLY A 466 4.48 6.46 5.86
N ALA A 467 4.55 6.47 7.19
CA ALA A 467 4.91 7.62 7.98
C ALA A 467 5.76 7.22 9.19
N VAL A 468 6.65 8.13 9.59
CA VAL A 468 7.38 8.13 10.85
C VAL A 468 6.96 9.39 11.60
N ARG A 469 6.66 9.26 12.90
CA ARG A 469 6.19 10.35 13.75
C ARG A 469 7.13 10.55 14.91
N ILE A 470 7.57 11.78 15.09
CA ILE A 470 8.39 12.24 16.21
C ILE A 470 7.77 13.47 16.85
N ASN A 471 8.19 13.79 18.07
CA ASN A 471 7.71 14.93 18.83
C ASN A 471 8.90 15.73 19.36
N THR A 472 8.87 17.06 19.21
CA THR A 472 9.97 17.94 19.62
C THR A 472 10.23 17.91 21.12
N ALA A 473 9.19 17.91 21.94
CA ALA A 473 9.34 17.89 23.39
C ALA A 473 9.99 16.60 23.89
N LYS A 474 9.71 15.47 23.22
CA LYS A 474 10.29 14.17 23.55
C LYS A 474 11.58 13.84 22.80
N ASN A 475 11.96 14.62 21.78
CA ASN A 475 13.16 14.45 20.97
C ASN A 475 13.96 15.77 20.91
N PRO A 476 14.53 16.24 22.04
CA PRO A 476 15.21 17.55 22.09
C PRO A 476 16.54 17.58 21.31
N PHE A 477 17.19 16.44 21.13
CA PHE A 477 18.49 16.35 20.44
C PHE A 477 18.39 16.20 18.92
N LEU A 478 17.21 15.82 18.40
CA LEU A 478 16.94 15.90 16.96
C LEU A 478 16.75 17.37 16.57
N GLN A 479 17.82 18.04 16.14
CA GLN A 479 17.78 19.44 15.71
C GLN A 479 17.50 19.56 14.21
N ASP A 480 16.71 20.55 13.83
CA ASP A 480 16.49 20.89 12.42
C ASP A 480 17.72 21.63 11.85
N GLN A 481 18.02 21.44 10.57
CA GLN A 481 19.04 22.22 9.87
C GLN A 481 18.62 23.68 9.76
N THR A 482 19.60 24.59 9.73
CA THR A 482 19.35 26.04 9.67
C THR A 482 18.68 26.47 8.36
N ASN A 483 19.00 25.80 7.24
CA ASN A 483 18.33 25.95 5.93
C ASN A 483 17.02 25.14 5.82
N ARG A 484 16.60 24.46 6.89
CA ARG A 484 15.37 23.67 7.00
C ARG A 484 15.25 22.51 5.99
N GLU A 485 16.38 22.06 5.45
CA GLU A 485 16.46 20.89 4.56
C GLU A 485 16.65 19.59 5.37
N GLY A 486 15.84 19.42 6.42
CA GLY A 486 15.79 18.21 7.24
C GLY A 486 16.52 18.32 8.56
N LEU A 487 16.75 17.15 9.17
CA LEU A 487 17.40 17.05 10.47
C LEU A 487 18.92 17.20 10.32
N ARG A 488 19.53 17.94 11.23
CA ARG A 488 20.98 18.10 11.34
C ARG A 488 21.63 16.73 11.53
N ASP A 489 22.73 16.51 10.84
CA ASP A 489 23.50 15.28 10.99
C ASP A 489 24.02 15.16 12.40
N SER A 490 23.60 14.08 13.06
CA SER A 490 23.70 13.84 14.49
C SER A 490 23.65 12.33 14.74
N ASP A 491 24.08 11.89 15.92
CA ASP A 491 24.13 10.46 16.24
C ASP A 491 22.71 9.91 16.43
N GLU A 492 21.78 10.73 16.91
CA GLU A 492 20.35 10.47 17.09
C GLU A 492 19.61 10.33 15.76
N LYS A 493 19.89 11.22 14.79
CA LYS A 493 19.38 11.06 13.41
C LYS A 493 19.87 9.75 12.81
N SER A 494 21.15 9.42 13.02
CA SER A 494 21.71 8.16 12.54
C SER A 494 21.05 6.96 13.21
N ALA A 495 20.79 7.02 14.52
CA ALA A 495 20.10 5.99 15.27
C ALA A 495 18.67 5.76 14.74
N LEU A 496 17.92 6.84 14.51
CA LEU A 496 16.59 6.79 13.90
C LEU A 496 16.60 6.08 12.55
N ILE A 497 17.49 6.49 11.64
CA ILE A 497 17.62 5.88 10.31
C ILE A 497 17.95 4.40 10.41
N HIS A 498 18.88 4.01 11.27
CA HIS A 498 19.28 2.61 11.42
C HIS A 498 18.17 1.75 12.04
N LEU A 499 17.43 2.25 13.04
CA LEU A 499 16.28 1.55 13.63
C LEU A 499 15.15 1.34 12.60
N LEU A 500 14.85 2.36 11.79
CA LEU A 500 13.86 2.25 10.72
C LEU A 500 14.29 1.26 9.64
N ARG A 501 15.57 1.28 9.23
CA ARG A 501 16.14 0.31 8.28
C ARG A 501 16.08 -1.11 8.83
N HIS A 502 16.46 -1.31 10.08
CA HIS A 502 16.39 -2.61 10.73
C HIS A 502 14.94 -3.13 10.74
N THR A 503 13.99 -2.28 11.11
CA THR A 503 12.56 -2.60 11.11
C THR A 503 12.06 -3.00 9.71
N LEU A 504 12.40 -2.23 8.66
CA LEU A 504 11.95 -2.54 7.30
C LEU A 504 12.64 -3.75 6.68
N LEU A 505 13.96 -3.87 6.84
CA LEU A 505 14.76 -4.84 6.08
C LEU A 505 14.96 -6.15 6.81
N THR A 506 15.04 -6.12 8.14
CA THR A 506 15.27 -7.32 8.97
C THR A 506 13.97 -7.84 9.56
N GLU A 507 13.11 -6.98 10.11
CA GLU A 507 11.86 -7.46 10.71
C GLU A 507 10.77 -7.66 9.66
N PHE A 508 10.53 -6.66 8.81
CA PHE A 508 9.44 -6.67 7.83
C PHE A 508 9.77 -7.54 6.60
N LYS A 509 10.79 -7.19 5.81
CA LYS A 509 11.15 -7.91 4.58
C LYS A 509 11.45 -9.39 4.82
N THR A 510 12.30 -9.71 5.80
CA THR A 510 12.68 -11.11 6.07
C THR A 510 11.48 -11.97 6.47
N PHE A 511 10.49 -11.41 7.17
CA PHE A 511 9.24 -12.12 7.46
C PHE A 511 8.40 -12.39 6.20
N LEU A 512 8.33 -11.43 5.28
CA LEU A 512 7.65 -11.65 3.99
C LEU A 512 8.35 -12.75 3.18
N ASP A 513 9.68 -12.70 3.11
CA ASP A 513 10.49 -13.70 2.41
C ASP A 513 10.36 -15.08 3.08
N SER A 514 10.33 -15.16 4.42
CA SER A 514 10.18 -16.45 5.12
C SER A 514 8.79 -17.06 4.90
N CYS A 515 7.74 -16.25 4.86
CA CYS A 515 6.40 -16.73 4.54
C CYS A 515 6.33 -17.35 3.13
N GLU A 516 7.06 -16.78 2.17
CA GLU A 516 7.13 -17.32 0.80
C GLU A 516 8.07 -18.53 0.69
N ALA A 517 9.18 -18.52 1.42
CA ALA A 517 10.10 -19.65 1.51
C ALA A 517 9.44 -20.88 2.16
N ASP A 518 8.67 -20.72 3.24
CA ASP A 518 7.95 -21.85 3.87
C ASP A 518 7.01 -22.56 2.91
N VAL A 519 6.38 -21.80 2.00
CA VAL A 519 5.49 -22.32 0.95
C VAL A 519 6.30 -22.98 -0.17
N THR A 520 7.41 -22.37 -0.58
CA THR A 520 8.26 -22.86 -1.68
C THR A 520 9.09 -24.09 -1.27
N GLU A 521 9.68 -24.07 -0.08
CA GLU A 521 10.61 -25.09 0.42
C GLU A 521 9.89 -26.40 0.79
N SER A 522 8.67 -26.31 1.35
CA SER A 522 7.80 -27.47 1.56
C SER A 522 7.47 -28.19 0.25
N ALA A 523 7.44 -27.46 -0.86
CA ALA A 523 6.98 -27.98 -2.14
C ALA A 523 8.14 -28.39 -3.08
N VAL A 524 9.30 -27.74 -3.01
CA VAL A 524 10.49 -28.03 -3.84
C VAL A 524 11.40 -29.13 -3.26
N LYS A 525 11.54 -29.26 -1.93
CA LYS A 525 12.39 -30.32 -1.33
C LYS A 525 11.75 -31.71 -1.34
N GLU A 526 10.42 -31.77 -1.30
CA GLU A 526 9.72 -33.05 -1.36
C GLU A 526 9.75 -33.65 -2.77
N PHE A 527 9.62 -32.83 -3.82
CA PHE A 527 9.40 -33.34 -5.18
C PHE A 527 10.52 -34.28 -5.70
N PRO A 528 11.84 -34.00 -5.55
CA PRO A 528 12.88 -34.94 -5.97
C PRO A 528 12.93 -36.23 -5.14
N ARG A 529 12.59 -36.17 -3.84
CA ARG A 529 12.51 -37.36 -2.97
C ARG A 529 11.32 -38.23 -3.34
N LEU A 530 10.21 -37.58 -3.69
CA LEU A 530 8.98 -38.19 -4.15
C LEU A 530 9.15 -38.82 -5.55
N ASP A 531 9.80 -38.14 -6.49
CA ASP A 531 10.14 -38.67 -7.82
C ASP A 531 10.97 -39.96 -7.72
N LYS A 532 12.02 -39.96 -6.89
CA LYS A 532 12.86 -41.13 -6.68
C LYS A 532 12.10 -42.31 -6.05
N ARG A 533 11.29 -42.06 -5.02
CA ARG A 533 10.47 -43.11 -4.38
C ARG A 533 9.47 -43.69 -5.38
N PHE A 534 8.94 -42.89 -6.31
CA PHE A 534 7.91 -43.31 -7.26
C PHE A 534 8.53 -44.24 -8.29
N ASP A 535 9.68 -43.87 -8.86
CA ASP A 535 10.46 -44.71 -9.75
C ASP A 535 10.78 -46.08 -9.13
N GLU A 536 11.19 -46.10 -7.86
CA GLU A 536 11.50 -47.33 -7.12
C GLU A 536 10.25 -48.21 -6.94
N ALA A 537 9.13 -47.63 -6.48
CA ALA A 537 7.87 -48.34 -6.27
C ALA A 537 7.28 -48.88 -7.59
N GLN A 538 7.34 -48.10 -8.66
CA GLN A 538 6.87 -48.49 -9.99
C GLN A 538 7.70 -49.64 -10.56
N ARG A 539 9.03 -49.57 -10.45
CA ARG A 539 9.93 -50.64 -10.93
C ARG A 539 9.66 -51.95 -10.22
N ASP A 540 9.57 -51.92 -8.89
CA ASP A 540 9.28 -53.10 -8.07
C ASP A 540 7.90 -53.71 -8.42
N ALA A 541 6.89 -52.87 -8.59
CA ALA A 541 5.54 -53.28 -8.99
C ALA A 541 5.51 -53.96 -10.36
N VAL A 542 6.16 -53.37 -11.36
CA VAL A 542 6.23 -53.90 -12.74
C VAL A 542 7.02 -55.21 -12.77
N GLU A 543 8.13 -55.30 -12.04
CA GLU A 543 8.93 -56.52 -12.00
C GLU A 543 8.16 -57.69 -11.39
N LYS A 544 7.46 -57.43 -10.27
CA LYS A 544 6.60 -58.43 -9.64
C LYS A 544 5.46 -58.86 -10.58
N ALA A 545 4.79 -57.93 -11.25
CA ALA A 545 3.75 -58.25 -12.23
C ALA A 545 4.28 -59.08 -13.42
N LYS A 546 5.47 -58.76 -13.95
CA LYS A 546 6.13 -59.54 -15.01
C LYS A 546 6.49 -60.97 -14.57
N ARG A 547 6.98 -61.14 -13.33
CA ARG A 547 7.26 -62.46 -12.74
C ARG A 547 6.00 -63.28 -12.52
N LEU A 548 4.86 -62.64 -12.26
CA LEU A 548 3.59 -63.35 -12.19
C LEU A 548 3.06 -63.73 -13.57
N ARG A 549 3.24 -62.90 -14.60
CA ARG A 549 2.82 -63.22 -15.97
C ARG A 549 3.32 -64.59 -16.46
N THR A 550 4.47 -65.05 -15.99
CA THR A 550 5.04 -66.36 -16.34
C THR A 550 4.47 -67.54 -15.52
N ARG A 551 3.69 -67.27 -14.46
CA ARG A 551 3.13 -68.26 -13.52
C ARG A 551 1.62 -68.44 -13.63
N VAL A 552 0.90 -67.52 -14.28
CA VAL A 552 -0.57 -67.60 -14.43
C VAL A 552 -0.97 -68.41 -15.68
N ALA A 553 -2.15 -69.04 -15.64
CA ALA A 553 -2.71 -69.76 -16.79
C ALA A 553 -2.90 -68.86 -18.02
N LYS A 554 -2.87 -69.44 -19.23
CA LYS A 554 -2.99 -68.69 -20.51
C LYS A 554 -4.19 -67.74 -20.57
N GLU A 555 -5.29 -68.10 -19.93
CA GLU A 555 -6.55 -67.35 -19.89
C GLU A 555 -6.48 -66.08 -19.03
N ASP A 556 -5.58 -66.04 -18.03
CA ASP A 556 -5.44 -64.94 -17.08
C ASP A 556 -4.28 -63.99 -17.42
N VAL A 557 -3.45 -64.35 -18.40
CA VAL A 557 -2.35 -63.50 -18.93
C VAL A 557 -2.89 -62.14 -19.38
N ALA A 558 -4.11 -62.10 -19.94
CA ALA A 558 -4.78 -60.86 -20.33
C ALA A 558 -5.04 -59.91 -19.14
N VAL A 559 -5.32 -60.44 -17.94
CA VAL A 559 -5.54 -59.64 -16.73
C VAL A 559 -4.23 -59.04 -16.24
N VAL A 560 -3.15 -59.82 -16.27
CA VAL A 560 -1.81 -59.35 -15.88
C VAL A 560 -1.28 -58.31 -16.86
N ASN A 561 -1.53 -58.49 -18.17
CA ASN A 561 -1.20 -57.47 -19.17
C ASN A 561 -1.99 -56.18 -18.94
N GLY A 562 -3.29 -56.28 -18.65
CA GLY A 562 -4.10 -55.10 -18.31
C GLY A 562 -3.62 -54.37 -17.04
N LEU A 563 -3.04 -55.09 -16.07
CA LEU A 563 -2.40 -54.49 -14.90
C LEU A 563 -1.09 -53.76 -15.28
N LEU A 564 -0.26 -54.39 -16.13
CA LEU A 564 1.00 -53.81 -16.60
C LEU A 564 0.77 -52.52 -17.41
N ASP A 565 -0.24 -52.51 -18.29
CA ASP A 565 -0.61 -51.33 -19.07
C ASP A 565 -1.04 -50.18 -18.14
N ARG A 566 -1.85 -50.48 -17.11
CA ARG A 566 -2.27 -49.47 -16.11
C ARG A 566 -1.11 -48.91 -15.29
N MET A 567 -0.12 -49.75 -14.95
CA MET A 567 1.09 -49.29 -14.27
C MET A 567 1.90 -48.34 -15.17
N GLN A 568 1.91 -48.56 -16.48
CA GLN A 568 2.50 -47.64 -17.45
C GLN A 568 1.71 -46.33 -17.57
N ASP A 569 0.38 -46.39 -17.56
CA ASP A 569 -0.46 -45.18 -17.60
C ASP A 569 -0.21 -44.27 -16.39
N ILE A 570 -0.06 -44.85 -15.19
CA ILE A 570 0.30 -44.09 -13.97
C ILE A 570 1.66 -43.43 -14.13
N ALA A 571 2.65 -44.13 -14.69
CA ALA A 571 3.98 -43.60 -14.92
C ALA A 571 4.00 -42.44 -15.94
N LEU A 572 3.22 -42.57 -17.02
CA LEU A 572 3.06 -41.52 -18.03
C LEU A 572 2.33 -40.29 -17.48
N ALA A 573 1.37 -40.48 -16.57
CA ALA A 573 0.71 -39.37 -15.87
C ALA A 573 1.69 -38.66 -14.92
N TRP A 574 2.54 -39.41 -14.21
CA TRP A 574 3.58 -38.87 -13.33
C TRP A 574 4.60 -38.01 -14.09
N GLU A 575 5.14 -38.50 -15.22
CA GLU A 575 6.08 -37.73 -16.05
C GLU A 575 5.44 -36.45 -16.64
N ARG A 576 4.16 -36.50 -17.00
CA ARG A 576 3.43 -35.29 -17.43
C ARG A 576 3.29 -34.25 -16.31
N ALA A 577 3.00 -34.70 -15.08
CA ALA A 577 2.94 -33.82 -13.92
C ALA A 577 4.32 -33.18 -13.61
N LYS A 578 5.40 -33.95 -13.75
CA LYS A 578 6.79 -33.49 -13.58
C LYS A 578 7.19 -32.41 -14.58
N LEU A 579 6.83 -32.59 -15.86
CA LEU A 579 7.04 -31.58 -16.90
C LEU A 579 6.23 -30.31 -16.66
N ALA A 580 4.99 -30.44 -16.17
CA ALA A 580 4.17 -29.28 -15.82
C ALA A 580 4.85 -28.44 -14.73
N VAL A 581 5.28 -29.07 -13.63
CA VAL A 581 6.01 -28.37 -12.54
C VAL A 581 7.23 -27.63 -13.06
N LYS A 582 8.07 -28.30 -13.86
CA LYS A 582 9.30 -27.72 -14.41
C LYS A 582 9.04 -26.55 -15.36
N ASN A 583 7.94 -26.58 -16.12
CA ASN A 583 7.60 -25.51 -17.05
C ASN A 583 7.01 -24.27 -16.33
N TYR A 584 6.36 -24.45 -15.17
CA TYR A 584 5.82 -23.36 -14.36
C TYR A 584 6.85 -22.66 -13.45
N GLU A 585 8.08 -23.19 -13.33
CA GLU A 585 9.17 -22.48 -12.63
C GLU A 585 9.62 -21.18 -13.34
N ASN A 586 9.25 -20.99 -14.61
CA ASN A 586 9.69 -19.84 -15.42
C ASN A 586 8.69 -18.67 -15.47
N GLU A 587 7.45 -18.85 -15.03
CA GLU A 587 6.46 -17.77 -14.89
C GLU A 587 5.96 -17.75 -13.45
N MET A 588 6.21 -16.66 -12.76
CA MET A 588 5.99 -16.47 -11.32
C MET A 588 4.49 -16.32 -10.98
N ASP A 589 3.66 -17.29 -11.40
CA ASP A 589 2.25 -17.40 -11.06
C ASP A 589 1.92 -18.86 -10.66
N GLN A 590 1.42 -18.99 -9.41
CA GLN A 590 0.57 -20.06 -8.86
C GLN A 590 1.21 -21.29 -8.18
N TYR A 591 1.61 -21.09 -6.91
CA TYR A 591 1.84 -22.11 -5.87
C TYR A 591 0.65 -23.06 -5.60
N VAL A 592 -0.56 -22.75 -6.09
CA VAL A 592 -1.75 -23.62 -6.02
C VAL A 592 -1.51 -24.97 -6.74
N HIS A 593 -0.66 -24.99 -7.78
CA HIS A 593 -0.30 -26.24 -8.46
C HIS A 593 0.71 -27.09 -7.69
N LEU A 594 1.61 -26.48 -6.91
CA LEU A 594 2.70 -27.21 -6.24
C LEU A 594 2.19 -28.02 -5.03
N ALA A 595 1.23 -27.49 -4.28
CA ALA A 595 0.50 -28.24 -3.25
C ALA A 595 -0.34 -29.40 -3.84
N GLY A 596 -0.94 -29.18 -5.01
CA GLY A 596 -1.62 -30.24 -5.77
C GLY A 596 -0.69 -31.37 -6.20
N VAL A 597 0.57 -31.06 -6.54
CA VAL A 597 1.57 -32.05 -6.96
C VAL A 597 2.11 -32.87 -5.79
N GLY A 598 2.44 -32.26 -4.64
CA GLY A 598 2.85 -32.99 -3.43
C GLY A 598 1.80 -34.02 -2.99
N LEU A 599 0.51 -33.68 -3.11
CA LEU A 599 -0.61 -34.53 -2.68
C LEU A 599 -1.07 -35.54 -3.75
N MET A 600 -0.92 -35.23 -5.04
CA MET A 600 -1.01 -36.23 -6.11
C MET A 600 0.04 -37.32 -5.92
N THR A 601 1.23 -36.94 -5.47
CA THR A 601 2.28 -37.89 -5.21
C THR A 601 1.90 -38.89 -4.12
N GLU A 602 1.40 -38.41 -2.98
CA GLU A 602 0.97 -39.28 -1.88
C GLU A 602 -0.22 -40.17 -2.28
N PHE A 603 -1.15 -39.65 -3.10
CA PHE A 603 -2.22 -40.46 -3.72
C PHE A 603 -1.65 -41.60 -4.57
N VAL A 604 -0.78 -41.26 -5.51
CA VAL A 604 -0.18 -42.18 -6.47
C VAL A 604 0.63 -43.25 -5.75
N PHE A 605 1.39 -42.87 -4.71
CA PHE A 605 2.13 -43.80 -3.87
C PHE A 605 1.24 -44.79 -3.15
N HIS A 606 0.20 -44.27 -2.48
CA HIS A 606 -0.70 -45.09 -1.70
C HIS A 606 -1.48 -46.06 -2.60
N GLU A 607 -1.80 -45.64 -3.83
CA GLU A 607 -2.52 -46.46 -4.78
C GLU A 607 -1.61 -47.49 -5.47
N LEU A 608 -0.40 -47.12 -5.91
CA LEU A 608 0.59 -48.08 -6.43
C LEU A 608 0.96 -49.15 -5.42
N GLY A 609 1.18 -48.76 -4.16
CA GLY A 609 1.44 -49.68 -3.06
C GLY A 609 0.26 -50.63 -2.85
N ARG A 610 -0.96 -50.08 -2.74
CA ARG A 610 -2.19 -50.87 -2.53
C ARG A 610 -2.47 -51.86 -3.66
N ILE A 611 -2.30 -51.45 -4.91
CA ILE A 611 -2.50 -52.32 -6.08
C ILE A 611 -1.44 -53.42 -6.10
N SER A 612 -0.17 -53.06 -5.92
CA SER A 612 0.92 -54.04 -5.93
C SER A 612 0.66 -55.09 -4.86
N THR A 613 0.42 -54.69 -3.61
CA THR A 613 0.18 -55.65 -2.53
C THR A 613 -1.09 -56.47 -2.74
N SER A 614 -2.21 -55.85 -3.15
CA SER A 614 -3.49 -56.55 -3.30
C SER A 614 -3.52 -57.47 -4.52
N ALA A 615 -3.02 -57.01 -5.67
CA ALA A 615 -2.95 -57.80 -6.89
C ALA A 615 -1.98 -58.98 -6.74
N LEU A 616 -0.81 -58.74 -6.15
CA LEU A 616 0.19 -59.78 -5.94
C LEU A 616 -0.24 -60.80 -4.88
N LYS A 617 -0.96 -60.38 -3.83
CA LYS A 617 -1.53 -61.30 -2.86
C LYS A 617 -2.62 -62.18 -3.48
N THR A 618 -3.57 -61.55 -4.18
CA THR A 618 -4.70 -62.24 -4.83
C THR A 618 -4.22 -63.20 -5.93
N LEU A 619 -3.15 -62.84 -6.66
CA LEU A 619 -2.59 -63.68 -7.71
C LEU A 619 -1.55 -64.69 -7.20
N GLY A 620 -0.87 -64.42 -6.08
CA GLY A 620 0.10 -65.33 -5.45
C GLY A 620 -0.56 -66.51 -4.73
N GLU A 621 -1.81 -66.33 -4.30
CA GLU A 621 -2.65 -67.38 -3.71
C GLU A 621 -3.40 -68.22 -4.78
N TYR A 622 -3.26 -67.89 -6.06
CA TYR A 622 -3.95 -68.54 -7.18
C TYR A 622 -3.36 -69.92 -7.48
N LYS A 623 -4.09 -71.00 -7.15
CA LYS A 623 -3.68 -72.39 -7.46
C LYS A 623 -4.51 -73.04 -8.55
N GLY A 624 -5.52 -72.35 -9.06
CA GLY A 624 -6.28 -72.74 -10.24
C GLY A 624 -7.07 -74.03 -10.02
N THR A 625 -8.31 -73.91 -9.53
CA THR A 625 -9.53 -74.65 -9.99
C THR A 625 -10.71 -74.55 -9.01
N GLY A 626 -10.88 -73.44 -8.28
CA GLY A 626 -12.00 -73.28 -7.32
C GLY A 626 -12.54 -71.86 -7.13
N PRO A 627 -13.05 -71.48 -5.93
CA PRO A 627 -13.70 -70.18 -5.61
C PRO A 627 -12.84 -68.92 -5.89
N GLU A 628 -11.60 -69.15 -6.30
CA GLU A 628 -10.58 -68.24 -6.83
C GLU A 628 -11.01 -67.45 -8.08
N ARG A 629 -12.04 -67.88 -8.84
CA ARG A 629 -12.64 -67.04 -9.91
C ARG A 629 -13.30 -65.77 -9.37
N ALA A 630 -13.87 -65.82 -8.17
CA ALA A 630 -14.46 -64.65 -7.53
C ALA A 630 -13.36 -63.62 -7.17
N GLN A 631 -12.19 -64.08 -6.74
CA GLN A 631 -11.03 -63.24 -6.44
C GLN A 631 -10.50 -62.55 -7.70
N MET A 632 -10.49 -63.24 -8.85
CA MET A 632 -10.09 -62.63 -10.12
C MET A 632 -11.12 -61.63 -10.66
N ARG A 633 -12.40 -61.85 -10.38
CA ARG A 633 -13.48 -60.87 -10.63
C ARG A 633 -13.32 -59.65 -9.73
N THR A 634 -13.04 -59.83 -8.44
CA THR A 634 -12.73 -58.75 -7.50
C THR A 634 -11.52 -57.93 -7.96
N LEU A 635 -10.47 -58.58 -8.45
CA LEU A 635 -9.29 -57.88 -8.99
C LEU A 635 -9.66 -57.06 -10.23
N ARG A 636 -10.46 -57.61 -11.16
CA ARG A 636 -10.97 -56.84 -12.32
C ARG A 636 -11.83 -55.64 -11.91
N GLU A 637 -12.66 -55.77 -10.88
CA GLU A 637 -13.48 -54.68 -10.35
C GLU A 637 -12.63 -53.62 -9.65
N GLN A 638 -11.60 -54.02 -8.90
CA GLN A 638 -10.62 -53.11 -8.31
C GLN A 638 -9.83 -52.35 -9.38
N LEU A 639 -9.43 -53.02 -10.47
CA LEU A 639 -8.81 -52.37 -11.63
C LEU A 639 -9.79 -51.38 -12.29
N LYS A 640 -11.05 -51.75 -12.51
CA LYS A 640 -12.06 -50.83 -13.07
C LYS A 640 -12.30 -49.61 -12.17
N SER A 641 -12.30 -49.78 -10.85
CA SER A 641 -12.35 -48.66 -9.89
C SER A 641 -11.09 -47.80 -9.93
N LEU A 642 -9.94 -48.37 -10.27
CA LEU A 642 -8.68 -47.64 -10.43
C LEU A 642 -8.74 -46.67 -11.61
N ASP A 643 -9.34 -47.07 -12.74
CA ASP A 643 -9.50 -46.19 -13.91
C ASP A 643 -10.25 -44.90 -13.56
N LYS A 644 -11.32 -45.03 -12.78
CA LYS A 644 -12.09 -43.87 -12.32
C LYS A 644 -11.24 -42.91 -11.49
N ARG A 645 -10.30 -43.46 -10.70
CA ARG A 645 -9.45 -42.69 -9.78
C ARG A 645 -8.19 -42.12 -10.45
N ILE A 646 -7.59 -42.81 -11.41
CA ILE A 646 -6.43 -42.30 -12.18
C ILE A 646 -6.82 -41.10 -13.03
N ARG A 647 -8.05 -41.04 -13.54
CA ARG A 647 -8.56 -39.86 -14.28
C ARG A 647 -8.54 -38.56 -13.47
N ILE A 648 -8.42 -38.64 -12.14
CA ILE A 648 -8.26 -37.48 -11.25
C ILE A 648 -6.85 -36.86 -11.41
N LEU A 649 -5.86 -37.64 -11.84
CA LEU A 649 -4.45 -37.26 -11.96
C LEU A 649 -4.09 -36.66 -13.33
N ASP A 650 -5.07 -36.39 -14.19
CA ASP A 650 -4.85 -35.78 -15.49
C ASP A 650 -5.45 -34.36 -15.49
N PRO A 651 -4.69 -33.33 -15.07
CA PRO A 651 -5.13 -31.93 -15.18
C PRO A 651 -5.41 -31.51 -16.63
N LEU A 652 -4.91 -32.29 -17.60
CA LEU A 652 -4.92 -32.04 -19.03
C LEU A 652 -5.33 -33.30 -19.81
N ALA A 653 -6.32 -34.05 -19.32
CA ALA A 653 -6.89 -35.17 -20.06
C ALA A 653 -7.12 -34.75 -21.51
N THR A 654 -6.40 -35.42 -22.40
CA THR A 654 -6.10 -34.99 -23.76
C THR A 654 -7.33 -34.39 -24.45
N PRO A 655 -7.24 -33.22 -25.12
CA PRO A 655 -8.39 -32.55 -25.75
C PRO A 655 -9.22 -33.42 -26.71
N GLY A 656 -8.70 -34.56 -27.14
CA GLY A 656 -9.35 -35.48 -28.08
C GLY A 656 -10.49 -36.35 -27.54
N ARG A 657 -10.81 -36.38 -26.23
CA ARG A 657 -11.87 -37.26 -25.69
C ARG A 657 -12.93 -36.62 -24.80
N GLN A 658 -12.77 -35.35 -24.41
CA GLN A 658 -13.77 -34.63 -23.60
C GLN A 658 -14.66 -33.79 -24.51
N ARG A 659 -15.56 -34.43 -25.25
CA ARG A 659 -16.55 -33.72 -26.06
C ARG A 659 -17.76 -33.43 -25.19
N LYS A 660 -18.19 -32.16 -25.15
CA LYS A 660 -19.50 -31.81 -24.59
C LYS A 660 -20.57 -32.43 -25.50
N GLU A 661 -21.52 -33.11 -24.90
CA GLU A 661 -22.65 -33.71 -25.57
C GLU A 661 -23.94 -33.24 -24.91
N LEU A 662 -25.05 -33.29 -25.65
CA LEU A 662 -26.35 -32.96 -25.10
C LEU A 662 -26.81 -34.15 -24.23
N VAL A 663 -26.82 -33.96 -22.92
CA VAL A 663 -27.14 -34.98 -21.93
C VAL A 663 -28.46 -34.63 -21.25
N ASP A 664 -29.35 -35.60 -21.07
CA ASP A 664 -30.49 -35.45 -20.18
C ASP A 664 -30.04 -35.59 -18.71
N LEU A 665 -29.99 -34.47 -17.99
CA LEU A 665 -29.58 -34.42 -16.59
C LEU A 665 -30.41 -35.35 -15.71
N THR A 666 -31.72 -35.44 -15.97
CA THR A 666 -32.65 -36.23 -15.16
C THR A 666 -32.26 -37.71 -15.17
N SER A 667 -32.04 -38.28 -16.36
CA SER A 667 -31.56 -39.66 -16.49
C SER A 667 -30.20 -39.92 -15.83
N VAL A 668 -29.28 -38.94 -15.88
CA VAL A 668 -27.95 -39.10 -15.27
C VAL A 668 -28.02 -39.09 -13.74
N LEU A 669 -28.87 -38.24 -13.15
CA LEU A 669 -29.06 -38.25 -11.70
C LEU A 669 -29.68 -39.56 -11.22
N GLU A 670 -30.64 -40.12 -11.97
CA GLU A 670 -31.22 -41.44 -11.72
C GLU A 670 -30.14 -42.54 -11.79
N GLU A 671 -29.30 -42.54 -12.82
CA GLU A 671 -28.16 -43.46 -12.98
C GLU A 671 -27.19 -43.38 -11.79
N ILE A 672 -26.91 -42.17 -11.29
CA ILE A 672 -25.99 -41.95 -10.16
C ILE A 672 -26.59 -42.47 -8.85
N VAL A 673 -27.86 -42.17 -8.57
CA VAL A 673 -28.54 -42.64 -7.35
C VAL A 673 -28.67 -44.16 -7.35
N GLU A 674 -29.07 -44.75 -8.48
CA GLU A 674 -29.14 -46.21 -8.65
C GLU A 674 -27.78 -46.87 -8.42
N ALA A 675 -26.70 -46.29 -8.96
CA ALA A 675 -25.35 -46.79 -8.77
C ALA A 675 -24.87 -46.76 -7.29
N HIS A 676 -25.47 -45.90 -6.46
CA HIS A 676 -25.12 -45.75 -5.04
C HIS A 676 -26.12 -46.46 -4.09
N GLN A 677 -27.17 -47.10 -4.63
CA GLN A 677 -28.22 -47.74 -3.83
C GLN A 677 -27.67 -48.74 -2.79
N ALA A 678 -26.75 -49.61 -3.20
CA ALA A 678 -26.13 -50.57 -2.28
C ALA A 678 -25.27 -49.91 -1.18
N GLN A 679 -24.73 -48.71 -1.44
CA GLN A 679 -24.01 -47.93 -0.42
C GLN A 679 -25.00 -47.29 0.56
N PHE A 680 -26.11 -46.76 0.07
CA PHE A 680 -27.17 -46.17 0.89
C PHE A 680 -27.78 -47.21 1.83
N GLU A 681 -28.15 -48.38 1.32
CA GLU A 681 -28.68 -49.49 2.13
C GLU A 681 -27.70 -49.94 3.21
N ARG A 682 -26.42 -50.09 2.87
CA ARG A 682 -25.36 -50.49 3.83
C ARG A 682 -25.21 -49.50 4.99
N HIS A 683 -25.44 -48.21 4.74
CA HIS A 683 -25.29 -47.15 5.76
C HIS A 683 -26.63 -46.65 6.31
N GLY A 684 -27.75 -47.30 5.95
CA GLY A 684 -29.09 -46.91 6.41
C GLY A 684 -29.56 -45.54 5.91
N VAL A 685 -28.96 -45.00 4.83
CA VAL A 685 -29.30 -43.67 4.28
C VAL A 685 -30.50 -43.78 3.33
N LYS A 686 -31.53 -42.95 3.54
CA LYS A 686 -32.66 -42.82 2.60
C LYS A 686 -32.31 -41.76 1.54
N ALA A 687 -32.14 -42.17 0.28
CA ALA A 687 -31.90 -41.25 -0.84
C ALA A 687 -33.15 -41.12 -1.71
N GLU A 688 -33.55 -39.90 -2.06
CA GLU A 688 -34.67 -39.65 -2.96
C GLU A 688 -34.35 -38.56 -4.00
N ILE A 689 -34.98 -38.66 -5.17
CA ILE A 689 -35.00 -37.59 -6.18
C ILE A 689 -36.39 -36.95 -6.14
N VAL A 690 -36.42 -35.63 -5.97
CA VAL A 690 -37.66 -34.84 -5.87
C VAL A 690 -37.72 -33.84 -7.01
N PHE A 691 -38.81 -33.82 -7.78
CA PHE A 691 -38.99 -32.87 -8.86
C PHE A 691 -39.85 -31.68 -8.41
N ARG A 692 -39.34 -30.45 -8.56
CA ARG A 692 -40.14 -29.22 -8.40
C ARG A 692 -40.92 -28.95 -9.69
N GLY A 693 -42.09 -29.57 -9.80
CA GLY A 693 -42.98 -29.47 -10.97
C GLY A 693 -43.12 -30.79 -11.72
N ALA A 694 -43.43 -30.71 -13.02
CA ALA A 694 -43.55 -31.89 -13.86
C ALA A 694 -42.17 -32.55 -14.09
N ARG A 695 -42.14 -33.89 -14.12
CA ARG A 695 -40.94 -34.66 -14.44
C ARG A 695 -40.65 -34.53 -15.93
N GLU A 696 -39.84 -33.55 -16.29
CA GLU A 696 -39.43 -33.25 -17.67
C GLU A 696 -37.93 -33.50 -17.86
N PRO A 697 -37.49 -33.99 -19.03
CA PRO A 697 -36.07 -34.10 -19.35
C PRO A 697 -35.41 -32.72 -19.37
N LEU A 698 -34.22 -32.61 -18.77
CA LEU A 698 -33.44 -31.36 -18.76
C LEU A 698 -32.16 -31.56 -19.55
N ALA A 699 -32.20 -31.12 -20.81
CA ALA A 699 -31.04 -31.20 -21.70
C ALA A 699 -29.97 -30.14 -21.35
N ILE A 700 -28.75 -30.60 -21.11
CA ILE A 700 -27.58 -29.78 -20.80
C ILE A 700 -26.38 -30.19 -21.67
N ASN A 701 -25.62 -29.20 -22.15
CA ASN A 701 -24.46 -29.44 -23.01
C ASN A 701 -23.18 -29.51 -22.15
N VAL A 702 -22.78 -30.72 -21.77
CA VAL A 702 -21.70 -30.95 -20.78
C VAL A 702 -20.91 -32.20 -21.12
N VAL A 703 -19.76 -32.38 -20.48
CA VAL A 703 -19.04 -33.67 -20.50
C VAL A 703 -19.69 -34.60 -19.49
N LYS A 704 -20.46 -35.61 -19.94
CA LYS A 704 -21.22 -36.55 -19.08
C LYS A 704 -20.39 -37.09 -17.90
N GLY A 705 -19.15 -37.48 -18.15
CA GLY A 705 -18.26 -38.03 -17.10
C GLY A 705 -17.89 -37.02 -16.01
N GLN A 706 -17.72 -35.74 -16.34
CA GLN A 706 -17.40 -34.69 -15.36
C GLN A 706 -18.63 -34.34 -14.52
N LEU A 707 -19.82 -34.34 -15.14
CA LEU A 707 -21.08 -34.17 -14.44
C LEU A 707 -21.28 -35.26 -13.38
N ILE A 708 -21.07 -36.53 -13.75
CA ILE A 708 -21.13 -37.66 -12.81
C ILE A 708 -20.18 -37.44 -11.63
N GLN A 709 -18.96 -37.01 -11.90
CA GLN A 709 -17.94 -36.78 -10.87
C GLN A 709 -18.29 -35.65 -9.89
N ILE A 710 -18.93 -34.57 -10.36
CA ILE A 710 -19.43 -33.48 -9.49
C ILE A 710 -20.43 -34.05 -8.46
N PHE A 711 -21.42 -34.80 -8.92
CA PHE A 711 -22.46 -35.35 -8.04
C PHE A 711 -21.95 -36.51 -7.17
N GLU A 712 -21.04 -37.35 -7.66
CA GLU A 712 -20.35 -38.36 -6.85
C GLU A 712 -19.63 -37.70 -5.65
N ASN A 713 -18.99 -36.54 -5.85
CA ASN A 713 -18.33 -35.81 -4.76
C ASN A 713 -19.32 -35.26 -3.71
N PHE A 714 -20.48 -34.75 -4.14
CA PHE A 714 -21.52 -34.30 -3.21
C PHE A 714 -22.12 -35.46 -2.40
N ILE A 715 -22.46 -36.56 -3.08
CA ILE A 715 -23.04 -37.75 -2.43
C ILE A 715 -22.04 -38.36 -1.45
N ALA A 716 -20.77 -38.52 -1.84
CA ALA A 716 -19.74 -39.07 -0.98
C ALA A 716 -19.51 -38.21 0.28
N ASN A 717 -19.55 -36.88 0.16
CA ASN A 717 -19.47 -35.98 1.30
C ASN A 717 -20.71 -36.09 2.20
N SER A 718 -21.91 -36.14 1.63
CA SER A 718 -23.17 -36.27 2.36
C SER A 718 -23.20 -37.58 3.17
N VAL A 719 -22.92 -38.71 2.53
CA VAL A 719 -22.90 -40.04 3.19
C VAL A 719 -21.87 -40.10 4.32
N TYR A 720 -20.69 -39.48 4.16
CA TYR A 720 -19.69 -39.45 5.21
C TYR A 720 -20.20 -38.74 6.46
N TRP A 721 -20.73 -37.52 6.31
CA TRP A 721 -21.17 -36.71 7.45
C TRP A 721 -22.42 -37.28 8.12
N LEU A 722 -23.35 -37.83 7.34
CA LEU A 722 -24.49 -38.57 7.88
C LEU A 722 -24.03 -39.75 8.74
N LYS A 723 -23.04 -40.53 8.27
CA LYS A 723 -22.48 -41.65 9.04
C LYS A 723 -21.85 -41.20 10.35
N GLN A 724 -21.12 -40.09 10.36
CA GLN A 724 -20.51 -39.54 11.58
C GLN A 724 -21.58 -39.08 12.56
N GLU A 725 -22.62 -38.40 12.07
CA GLU A 725 -23.74 -37.95 12.89
C GLU A 725 -24.51 -39.13 13.51
N MET A 726 -24.68 -40.23 12.78
CA MET A 726 -25.33 -41.45 13.27
C MET A 726 -24.56 -42.12 14.42
N MET A 727 -23.25 -41.88 14.52
CA MET A 727 -22.45 -42.36 15.66
C MET A 727 -22.65 -41.50 16.92
N LEU A 728 -23.12 -40.25 16.75
CA LEU A 728 -23.31 -39.30 17.84
C LEU A 728 -24.76 -39.24 18.32
N ARG A 729 -25.74 -39.42 17.41
CA ARG A 729 -27.17 -39.39 17.74
C ARG A 729 -27.98 -40.34 16.85
N ALA A 730 -29.10 -40.84 17.39
CA ALA A 730 -30.06 -41.61 16.62
C ALA A 730 -30.99 -40.67 15.82
N PHE A 731 -30.95 -40.77 14.50
CA PHE A 731 -31.85 -40.08 13.58
C PHE A 731 -31.96 -40.87 12.27
N ASP A 732 -32.94 -40.53 11.43
CA ASP A 732 -33.11 -41.11 10.09
C ASP A 732 -32.28 -40.30 9.06
N PRO A 733 -31.10 -40.78 8.62
CA PRO A 733 -30.27 -40.08 7.64
C PRO A 733 -30.94 -40.04 6.26
N LYS A 734 -31.00 -38.87 5.65
CA LYS A 734 -31.67 -38.62 4.38
C LYS A 734 -30.85 -37.72 3.46
N ILE A 735 -30.80 -38.08 2.18
CA ILE A 735 -30.29 -37.24 1.09
C ILE A 735 -31.41 -37.00 0.09
N SER A 736 -31.68 -35.75 -0.25
CA SER A 736 -32.70 -35.35 -1.23
C SER A 736 -32.05 -34.61 -2.38
N ILE A 737 -32.19 -35.12 -3.59
CA ILE A 737 -31.74 -34.45 -4.82
C ILE A 737 -32.97 -33.76 -5.43
N VAL A 738 -33.06 -32.45 -5.28
CA VAL A 738 -34.20 -31.65 -5.76
C VAL A 738 -33.87 -31.11 -7.14
N VAL A 739 -34.61 -31.56 -8.15
CA VAL A 739 -34.46 -31.10 -9.54
C VAL A 739 -35.52 -30.06 -9.85
N ASP A 740 -35.09 -28.87 -10.23
CA ASP A 740 -35.94 -27.75 -10.65
C ASP A 740 -35.65 -27.44 -12.12
N THR A 741 -36.46 -28.03 -13.00
CA THR A 741 -36.30 -27.93 -14.45
C THR A 741 -36.57 -26.52 -14.97
N ARG A 742 -37.49 -25.79 -14.34
CA ARG A 742 -37.85 -24.41 -14.71
C ARG A 742 -36.73 -23.42 -14.44
N ASN A 743 -36.11 -23.53 -13.27
CA ASN A 743 -34.99 -22.66 -12.88
C ASN A 743 -33.62 -23.23 -13.26
N ARG A 744 -33.59 -24.33 -14.02
CA ARG A 744 -32.38 -25.05 -14.45
C ARG A 744 -31.37 -25.20 -13.30
N LYS A 745 -31.83 -25.77 -12.18
CA LYS A 745 -30.98 -26.01 -11.01
C LYS A 745 -31.24 -27.35 -10.36
N VAL A 746 -30.23 -27.88 -9.70
CA VAL A 746 -30.30 -29.09 -8.87
C VAL A 746 -29.74 -28.78 -7.50
N GLU A 747 -30.49 -29.11 -6.45
CA GLU A 747 -30.08 -28.95 -5.06
C GLU A 747 -29.83 -30.35 -4.48
N VAL A 748 -28.65 -30.58 -3.89
CA VAL A 748 -28.33 -31.82 -3.17
C VAL A 748 -28.36 -31.49 -1.67
N ILE A 749 -29.37 -31.99 -0.97
CA ILE A 749 -29.70 -31.65 0.42
C ILE A 749 -29.47 -32.86 1.31
N ASP A 750 -28.82 -32.69 2.45
CA ASP A 750 -28.70 -33.72 3.48
C ASP A 750 -29.18 -33.20 4.84
N ASN A 751 -29.59 -34.10 5.74
CA ASN A 751 -29.99 -33.75 7.12
C ASN A 751 -28.89 -34.04 8.14
N GLY A 752 -27.63 -33.95 7.73
CA GLY A 752 -26.47 -34.12 8.58
C GLY A 752 -26.16 -32.91 9.46
N PRO A 753 -24.91 -32.78 9.95
CA PRO A 753 -24.52 -31.69 10.85
C PRO A 753 -24.51 -30.31 10.18
N GLY A 754 -24.54 -30.22 8.84
CA GLY A 754 -24.44 -28.97 8.10
C GLY A 754 -23.09 -28.26 8.19
N ILE A 755 -22.86 -27.31 7.29
CA ILE A 755 -21.65 -26.47 7.23
C ILE A 755 -21.94 -25.12 7.89
N SER A 756 -21.13 -24.67 8.86
CA SER A 756 -21.32 -23.36 9.51
C SER A 756 -21.36 -22.21 8.50
N ALA A 757 -22.31 -21.28 8.66
CA ALA A 757 -22.44 -20.09 7.80
C ALA A 757 -21.19 -19.21 7.74
N GLU A 758 -20.35 -19.25 8.78
CA GLU A 758 -19.11 -18.47 8.85
C GLU A 758 -18.03 -18.98 7.90
N ARG A 759 -18.09 -20.25 7.47
CA ARG A 759 -17.11 -20.84 6.55
C ARG A 759 -17.36 -20.42 5.11
N GLY A 760 -18.60 -20.05 4.75
CA GLY A 760 -18.94 -19.52 3.43
C GLY A 760 -18.38 -20.34 2.26
N GLU A 761 -17.82 -19.65 1.26
CA GLU A 761 -17.21 -20.25 0.06
C GLU A 761 -15.85 -20.93 0.31
N GLU A 762 -15.22 -20.76 1.48
CA GLU A 762 -13.92 -21.36 1.82
C GLU A 762 -13.94 -22.89 1.70
N VAL A 763 -15.12 -23.53 1.83
CA VAL A 763 -15.26 -24.99 1.68
C VAL A 763 -14.96 -25.50 0.27
N PHE A 764 -14.94 -24.62 -0.73
CA PHE A 764 -14.54 -24.94 -2.09
C PHE A 764 -13.05 -24.69 -2.36
N ASP A 765 -12.33 -24.09 -1.41
CA ASP A 765 -10.89 -23.93 -1.52
C ASP A 765 -10.17 -25.26 -1.33
N ALA A 766 -9.04 -25.41 -2.02
CA ALA A 766 -8.24 -26.61 -1.92
C ALA A 766 -7.76 -26.82 -0.48
N PHE A 767 -7.83 -28.07 -0.01
CA PHE A 767 -7.35 -28.54 1.30
C PHE A 767 -8.20 -28.11 2.50
N VAL A 768 -9.29 -27.39 2.27
CA VAL A 768 -10.24 -27.05 3.33
C VAL A 768 -11.09 -28.28 3.63
N SER A 769 -10.90 -28.86 4.83
CA SER A 769 -11.62 -30.03 5.31
C SER A 769 -11.84 -29.93 6.81
N THR A 770 -12.95 -30.50 7.27
CA THR A 770 -13.24 -30.67 8.71
C THR A 770 -13.20 -32.14 9.13
N LYS A 771 -12.88 -33.03 8.20
CA LYS A 771 -12.65 -34.45 8.49
C LYS A 771 -11.31 -34.60 9.22
N PRO A 772 -11.16 -35.55 10.16
CA PRO A 772 -9.91 -35.80 10.85
C PRO A 772 -8.73 -36.01 9.87
N PRO A 773 -7.50 -35.61 10.25
CA PRO A 773 -6.30 -35.83 9.44
C PRO A 773 -6.17 -37.31 9.02
N GLY A 774 -6.12 -37.56 7.71
CA GLY A 774 -6.02 -38.91 7.13
C GLY A 774 -7.34 -39.49 6.56
N GLU A 775 -8.51 -38.97 6.93
CA GLU A 775 -9.81 -39.45 6.41
C GLU A 775 -10.38 -38.60 5.25
N GLY A 776 -9.93 -37.35 5.11
CA GLY A 776 -10.37 -36.45 4.06
C GLY A 776 -9.29 -35.45 3.66
N ARG A 777 -9.07 -35.31 2.34
CA ARG A 777 -7.98 -34.48 1.77
C ARG A 777 -8.39 -33.04 1.42
N GLY A 778 -9.67 -32.67 1.61
CA GLY A 778 -10.18 -31.33 1.27
C GLY A 778 -10.18 -31.00 -0.23
N LEU A 779 -10.17 -32.00 -1.11
CA LEU A 779 -10.09 -31.80 -2.57
C LEU A 779 -11.42 -32.03 -3.31
N GLY A 780 -12.38 -32.73 -2.73
CA GLY A 780 -13.60 -33.14 -3.43
C GLY A 780 -14.45 -31.96 -3.92
N LEU A 781 -14.73 -30.98 -3.05
CA LEU A 781 -15.52 -29.80 -3.40
C LEU A 781 -14.77 -28.84 -4.34
N PHE A 782 -13.46 -28.69 -4.14
CA PHE A 782 -12.59 -27.94 -5.05
C PHE A 782 -12.61 -28.51 -6.47
N ILE A 783 -12.49 -29.84 -6.62
CA ILE A 783 -12.57 -30.51 -7.93
C ILE A 783 -13.96 -30.32 -8.54
N ALA A 784 -15.03 -30.48 -7.75
CA ALA A 784 -16.39 -30.26 -8.23
C ALA A 784 -16.56 -28.83 -8.80
N ARG A 785 -16.01 -27.81 -8.12
CA ARG A 785 -16.01 -26.42 -8.59
C ARG A 785 -15.30 -26.25 -9.92
N LYS A 786 -14.09 -26.81 -10.09
CA LYS A 786 -13.33 -26.72 -11.34
C LYS A 786 -14.01 -27.44 -12.52
N LEU A 787 -14.61 -28.60 -12.26
CA LEU A 787 -15.38 -29.33 -13.27
C LEU A 787 -16.64 -28.57 -13.66
N ALA A 788 -17.30 -27.90 -12.71
CA ALA A 788 -18.44 -27.03 -12.99
C ALA A 788 -18.04 -25.84 -13.87
N ASP A 789 -16.96 -25.13 -13.51
CA ASP A 789 -16.44 -23.98 -14.28
C ASP A 789 -16.15 -24.37 -15.74
N TYR A 790 -15.52 -25.53 -15.96
CA TYR A 790 -15.23 -26.06 -17.30
C TYR A 790 -16.51 -26.29 -18.14
N ASN A 791 -17.58 -26.73 -17.48
CA ASN A 791 -18.87 -26.97 -18.11
C ASN A 791 -19.76 -25.71 -18.17
N GLY A 792 -19.29 -24.56 -17.67
CA GLY A 792 -20.10 -23.34 -17.59
C GLY A 792 -21.24 -23.44 -16.58
N LEU A 793 -21.05 -24.24 -15.52
CA LEU A 793 -21.99 -24.45 -14.44
C LEU A 793 -21.54 -23.66 -13.21
N THR A 794 -22.49 -23.26 -12.36
CA THR A 794 -22.19 -22.61 -11.09
C THR A 794 -22.58 -23.53 -9.95
N ILE A 795 -21.67 -23.73 -8.99
CA ILE A 795 -21.96 -24.43 -7.72
C ILE A 795 -22.10 -23.38 -6.62
N GLU A 796 -22.98 -23.56 -5.65
CA GLU A 796 -23.14 -22.65 -4.52
C GLU A 796 -23.52 -23.49 -3.28
N LEU A 797 -23.29 -22.97 -2.07
CA LEU A 797 -23.95 -23.53 -0.88
C LEU A 797 -25.42 -23.13 -0.87
N LEU A 798 -26.30 -23.98 -0.35
CA LEU A 798 -27.68 -23.59 -0.07
C LEU A 798 -27.72 -22.53 1.02
N GLU A 799 -28.71 -21.64 0.99
CA GLU A 799 -28.93 -20.65 2.06
C GLU A 799 -28.95 -21.33 3.45
N PRO A 800 -28.31 -20.72 4.46
CA PRO A 800 -28.24 -21.33 5.78
C PRO A 800 -29.62 -21.44 6.41
N GLY A 801 -29.88 -22.58 7.05
CA GLY A 801 -31.13 -22.83 7.79
C GLY A 801 -31.24 -21.99 9.07
N SER A 802 -32.33 -22.20 9.82
CA SER A 802 -32.55 -21.52 11.12
C SER A 802 -31.45 -21.81 12.17
N ASP A 803 -30.68 -22.88 11.98
CA ASP A 803 -29.52 -23.26 12.79
C ASP A 803 -28.21 -22.58 12.36
N ARG A 804 -28.27 -21.64 11.40
CA ARG A 804 -27.12 -20.95 10.79
C ARG A 804 -26.14 -21.91 10.11
N ARG A 805 -26.63 -22.99 9.52
CA ARG A 805 -25.81 -23.95 8.77
C ARG A 805 -26.35 -24.21 7.37
N HIS A 806 -25.45 -24.41 6.42
CA HIS A 806 -25.76 -24.84 5.05
C HIS A 806 -25.91 -26.37 5.03
N HIS A 807 -27.05 -26.87 4.57
CA HIS A 807 -27.40 -28.30 4.54
C HIS A 807 -27.41 -28.90 3.12
N GLY A 808 -26.58 -28.34 2.25
CA GLY A 808 -26.45 -28.85 0.89
C GLY A 808 -25.86 -27.87 -0.11
N PHE A 809 -25.87 -28.29 -1.37
CA PHE A 809 -25.24 -27.60 -2.49
C PHE A 809 -26.26 -27.34 -3.59
N THR A 810 -26.14 -26.22 -4.28
CA THR A 810 -26.91 -25.90 -5.49
C THR A 810 -26.00 -25.94 -6.70
N VAL A 811 -26.43 -26.57 -7.78
CA VAL A 811 -25.81 -26.51 -9.11
C VAL A 811 -26.76 -25.80 -10.06
N ARG A 812 -26.31 -24.73 -10.71
CA ARG A 812 -27.06 -23.99 -11.73
C ARG A 812 -26.50 -24.28 -13.12
N PHE A 813 -27.40 -24.48 -14.08
CA PHE A 813 -27.07 -24.83 -15.46
C PHE A 813 -27.43 -23.68 -16.39
N GLY A 814 -26.46 -23.20 -17.18
CA GLY A 814 -26.72 -22.21 -18.24
C GLY A 814 -27.64 -22.76 -19.34
N ASP A 815 -28.18 -21.88 -20.18
CA ASP A 815 -29.02 -22.27 -21.33
C ASP A 815 -28.29 -23.24 -22.26
N ALA A 816 -29.02 -24.21 -22.81
CA ALA A 816 -28.50 -25.08 -23.85
C ALA A 816 -28.31 -24.25 -25.13
N LYS A 817 -27.09 -23.78 -25.37
CA LYS A 817 -26.68 -23.23 -26.67
C LYS A 817 -26.24 -24.34 -27.60
#